data_AF-A0A813HR25-F1
#
_entry.id   AF-A0A813HR25-F1
#
_cell.length_a   1.000
_cell.length_b   1.000
_cell.length_c   1.000
_cell.angle_alpha   90.00
_cell.angle_beta   90.00
_cell.angle_gamma   90.00
#
_symmetry.space_group_name_H-M   'P 1'
#
loop_
_entity.id
_entity.type
_entity.pdbx_description
1 polymer ?
#
loop_
_entity_poly.entity_id
_entity_poly.type
_entity_poly.pdbx_seq_one_letter_code
_entity_poly.pdbx_strand_id
1 'polypeptide(L)'
;MLDMLAEAWPHNYVKLMEMKIETNEASDGNTFLHLAASVGHLHIFRLLRLFSDANQAVLFKTRQGDLQTPLHVAAEKGHLMVCRLILEQKAPVDVKDAKDRLPLHLALQRGQSRTGKFLLDELEQVQRAGSHPRRDLKKQHSKRAMAQSPIEKLACRLTADSGAAAPMSEEEFKAAIPETFVEMGYFGEQDKADKVRQMAALMSIYWVSSKRYDLFTRGQAPEVRLTTASWSHWMDWVDQAVVLTPKRVAALLVYCAIAGVGKIKSIRSEFASDATEPTQALASIVQNHPTLLPSFQCLEEEDQQMIIYCLKANFNFGQFLQGENLPVNLVIAKEILANEETRNTMSFFLTFVFASLCAVFGFKGLEGAIFMTEEQYSNFRDGLEALFSLNSLDALTVYNNYLARRAQLAGLDFVEYNKEHKALCRLACLTRVFDQAEGKIVESEFKSLKPQERAELTRFLVEDGCSRRGTVLFHLPNVMQNASLNPAITLAQAMRQLIKMYELAEVAFPSTPGEMGVNTVMVEAMANHAKSCKDPEIFDCTNFELVANADNTGKIVLSPWQIVTDPDVLQRLRVECDSLLSEVQLRSIRENAFAARVSAGAIFPEFRYFNDDNDPAVAELQKQAKCAMLSVFWTMSDQYEAFTRSQLVSEQLSEASWQDLRSWLDPMVEDLDTVMIICTSILVSAVCQIPKFRKQLAPGISEHSEIIRHVLENCPKVLPSYTRLEEGPRQLLRACLEHDFNLERFFSAESPPACLSVLLELMKSQQGQQDASHCLFISLASSVMKLAGSMGDKSQEGSLYMTQSRFLKLKVGLDCIAKMDTEGLSEKEACDLPFEASDPDSIAAARLACLTDMTDGTTVASCLRVLTSEDHEVMVRHLTADGMTQRPAVALFDAPAFLQKSAANPEIGLSQAVRILLRVYKVAAQEFEGSSRGVVVIQCSQLVKFASDFVGSAKFQDAPFELKLRLGCSE
;
A
#
# COMPACT_ATOMS: atom_id res chain seq x y z
N MET A 1 37.05 4.21 -34.82
CA MET A 1 38.30 4.16 -35.62
C MET A 1 39.50 3.79 -34.76
N LEU A 2 39.73 4.46 -33.62
CA LEU A 2 40.79 4.09 -32.67
C LEU A 2 40.59 2.68 -32.08
N ASP A 3 39.37 2.28 -31.72
CA ASP A 3 39.13 0.91 -31.20
C ASP A 3 39.39 -0.18 -32.26
N MET A 4 39.01 0.08 -33.53
CA MET A 4 39.36 -0.81 -34.66
C MET A 4 40.88 -0.91 -34.89
N LEU A 5 41.63 0.17 -34.68
CA LEU A 5 43.10 0.16 -34.76
C LEU A 5 43.73 -0.57 -33.57
N ALA A 6 43.13 -0.48 -32.37
CA ALA A 6 43.58 -1.22 -31.20
C ALA A 6 43.42 -2.74 -31.40
N GLU A 7 42.33 -3.18 -32.02
CA GLU A 7 42.08 -4.59 -32.33
C GLU A 7 42.93 -5.12 -33.49
N ALA A 8 43.09 -4.33 -34.56
CA ALA A 8 43.78 -4.80 -35.75
C ALA A 8 45.32 -4.70 -35.63
N TRP A 9 45.86 -3.64 -35.00
CA TRP A 9 47.29 -3.28 -35.04
C TRP A 9 47.81 -2.81 -33.65
N PRO A 10 47.80 -3.67 -32.62
CA PRO A 10 48.02 -3.26 -31.23
C PRO A 10 49.38 -2.60 -30.96
N HIS A 11 50.48 -3.10 -31.54
CA HIS A 11 51.81 -2.50 -31.34
C HIS A 11 51.93 -1.09 -31.95
N ASN A 12 51.41 -0.90 -33.16
CA ASN A 12 51.44 0.40 -33.83
C ASN A 12 50.45 1.38 -33.19
N TYR A 13 49.34 0.86 -32.67
CA TYR A 13 48.39 1.62 -31.87
C TYR A 13 49.03 2.17 -30.58
N VAL A 14 49.71 1.32 -29.78
CA VAL A 14 50.39 1.77 -28.54
C VAL A 14 51.42 2.85 -28.83
N LYS A 15 52.25 2.66 -29.87
CA LYS A 15 53.28 3.63 -30.27
C LYS A 15 52.70 4.95 -30.78
N LEU A 16 51.57 4.90 -31.47
CA LEU A 16 50.83 6.10 -31.91
C LEU A 16 50.23 6.85 -30.71
N MET A 17 49.66 6.13 -29.73
CA MET A 17 49.12 6.72 -28.51
C MET A 17 50.21 7.39 -27.67
N GLU A 18 51.36 6.72 -27.49
CA GLU A 18 52.52 7.26 -26.77
C GLU A 18 53.00 8.57 -27.42
N MET A 19 53.19 8.57 -28.74
CA MET A 19 53.55 9.78 -29.49
C MET A 19 52.52 10.90 -29.32
N LYS A 20 51.21 10.60 -29.38
CA LYS A 20 50.16 11.62 -29.23
C LYS A 20 50.04 12.19 -27.82
N ILE A 21 50.38 11.41 -26.79
CA ILE A 21 50.46 11.88 -25.41
C ILE A 21 51.71 12.76 -25.22
N GLU A 22 52.84 12.38 -25.81
CA GLU A 22 54.09 13.14 -25.79
C GLU A 22 53.99 14.48 -26.51
N THR A 23 53.35 14.52 -27.69
CA THR A 23 53.19 15.76 -28.46
C THR A 23 52.22 16.73 -27.80
N ASN A 24 51.34 16.26 -26.92
CA ASN A 24 50.37 17.06 -26.16
C ASN A 24 49.63 18.08 -27.04
N GLU A 25 49.26 17.69 -28.26
CA GLU A 25 48.56 18.55 -29.22
C GLU A 25 47.23 19.01 -28.62
N ALA A 26 47.08 20.32 -28.44
CA ALA A 26 45.86 20.93 -27.92
C ALA A 26 45.02 21.48 -29.08
N SER A 27 43.88 20.85 -29.36
CA SER A 27 42.83 21.45 -30.20
C SER A 27 41.80 22.10 -29.28
N ASP A 28 41.53 23.39 -29.47
CA ASP A 28 40.61 24.19 -28.64
C ASP A 28 40.91 24.17 -27.13
N GLY A 29 42.21 24.08 -26.77
CA GLY A 29 42.66 24.04 -25.37
C GLY A 29 42.51 22.70 -24.66
N ASN A 30 41.90 21.67 -25.28
CA ASN A 30 41.80 20.32 -24.75
C ASN A 30 43.04 19.49 -25.13
N THR A 31 43.69 18.83 -24.16
CA THR A 31 44.74 17.84 -24.47
C THR A 31 44.12 16.54 -25.00
N PHE A 32 44.92 15.69 -25.65
CA PHE A 32 44.50 14.36 -26.12
C PHE A 32 43.76 13.55 -25.04
N LEU A 33 44.22 13.60 -23.78
CA LEU A 33 43.58 12.89 -22.66
C LEU A 33 42.23 13.50 -22.25
N HIS A 34 41.98 14.79 -22.46
CA HIS A 34 40.65 15.38 -22.25
C HIS A 34 39.65 14.87 -23.29
N LEU A 35 40.07 14.71 -24.54
CA LEU A 35 39.24 14.12 -25.60
C LEU A 35 38.98 12.63 -25.34
N ALA A 36 40.01 11.89 -24.93
CA ALA A 36 39.84 10.48 -24.53
C ALA A 36 38.89 10.33 -23.33
N ALA A 37 39.02 11.23 -22.33
CA ALA A 37 38.13 11.29 -21.18
C ALA A 37 36.70 11.67 -21.54
N SER A 38 36.48 12.54 -22.52
CA SER A 38 35.13 12.96 -22.94
C SER A 38 34.36 11.86 -23.66
N VAL A 39 35.06 11.06 -24.47
CA VAL A 39 34.47 9.91 -25.20
C VAL A 39 34.36 8.67 -24.31
N GLY A 40 35.21 8.55 -23.29
CA GLY A 40 35.23 7.39 -22.39
C GLY A 40 36.12 6.25 -22.89
N HIS A 41 37.17 6.55 -23.67
CA HIS A 41 38.07 5.55 -24.25
C HIS A 41 38.94 4.87 -23.18
N LEU A 42 38.40 3.82 -22.56
CA LEU A 42 39.02 3.05 -21.48
C LEU A 42 40.41 2.53 -21.83
N HIS A 43 40.62 2.10 -23.08
CA HIS A 43 41.85 1.46 -23.50
C HIS A 43 43.06 2.41 -23.44
N ILE A 44 42.87 3.69 -23.75
CA ILE A 44 43.92 4.72 -23.67
C ILE A 44 44.39 4.89 -22.22
N PHE A 45 43.46 4.96 -21.26
CA PHE A 45 43.79 5.10 -19.84
C PHE A 45 44.42 3.82 -19.25
N ARG A 46 44.09 2.63 -19.77
CA ARG A 46 44.78 1.39 -19.39
C ARG A 46 46.24 1.38 -19.88
N LEU A 47 46.47 1.78 -21.14
CA LEU A 47 47.80 1.85 -21.72
C LEU A 47 48.67 2.91 -21.02
N LEU A 48 48.07 3.99 -20.51
CA LEU A 48 48.80 5.05 -19.81
C LEU A 48 49.65 4.54 -18.63
N ARG A 49 49.24 3.43 -17.98
CA ARG A 49 49.98 2.78 -16.89
C ARG A 49 51.35 2.21 -17.33
N LEU A 50 51.53 1.96 -18.63
CA LEU A 50 52.75 1.39 -19.20
C LEU A 50 53.73 2.47 -19.68
N PHE A 51 53.32 3.74 -19.69
CA PHE A 51 54.14 4.87 -20.14
C PHE A 51 54.93 5.51 -18.99
N SER A 52 55.98 6.26 -19.36
CA SER A 52 56.87 6.94 -18.42
C SER A 52 56.13 7.92 -17.49
N ASP A 53 56.71 8.19 -16.31
CA ASP A 53 56.16 9.15 -15.34
C ASP A 53 55.94 10.55 -15.94
N ALA A 54 56.78 10.95 -16.91
CA ALA A 54 56.63 12.22 -17.64
C ALA A 54 55.36 12.26 -18.50
N ASN A 55 54.98 11.11 -19.08
CA ASN A 55 53.77 10.98 -19.90
C ASN A 55 52.51 10.89 -19.03
N GLN A 56 52.61 10.33 -17.83
CA GLN A 56 51.53 10.33 -16.83
C GLN A 56 51.26 11.74 -16.29
N ALA A 57 52.25 12.64 -16.31
CA ALA A 57 52.07 14.02 -15.85
C ALA A 57 51.03 14.83 -16.65
N VAL A 58 50.66 14.37 -17.84
CA VAL A 58 49.61 14.98 -18.67
C VAL A 58 48.21 14.81 -18.05
N LEU A 59 47.99 13.84 -17.15
CA LEU A 59 46.76 13.71 -16.37
C LEU A 59 46.50 14.88 -15.41
N PHE A 60 47.56 15.59 -15.02
CA PHE A 60 47.47 16.75 -14.13
C PHE A 60 47.30 18.06 -14.90
N LYS A 61 47.48 18.07 -16.22
CA LYS A 61 47.38 19.29 -17.02
C LYS A 61 45.94 19.72 -17.12
N THR A 62 45.71 21.00 -16.84
CA THR A 62 44.41 21.62 -16.95
C THR A 62 44.19 22.24 -18.33
N ARG A 63 42.96 22.21 -18.83
CA ARG A 63 42.54 22.99 -19.99
C ARG A 63 42.78 24.49 -19.77
N GLN A 64 43.28 25.19 -20.80
CA GLN A 64 43.39 26.66 -20.75
C GLN A 64 42.00 27.30 -20.64
N GLY A 65 41.86 28.27 -19.73
CA GLY A 65 40.60 28.98 -19.46
C GLY A 65 39.83 28.42 -18.25
N ASP A 66 39.37 27.17 -18.31
CA ASP A 66 38.48 26.60 -17.28
C ASP A 66 39.19 25.83 -16.17
N LEU A 67 40.51 25.61 -16.29
CA LEU A 67 41.33 24.86 -15.34
C LEU A 67 40.84 23.41 -15.06
N GLN A 68 40.05 22.82 -15.97
CA GLN A 68 39.55 21.44 -15.83
C GLN A 68 40.62 20.41 -16.20
N THR A 69 40.71 19.31 -15.45
CA THR A 69 41.59 18.15 -15.74
C THR A 69 40.85 17.07 -16.55
N PRO A 70 41.53 16.07 -17.11
CA PRO A 70 40.86 14.91 -17.72
C PRO A 70 39.89 14.20 -16.76
N LEU A 71 40.16 14.22 -15.45
CA LEU A 71 39.24 13.70 -14.43
C LEU A 71 37.92 14.49 -14.36
N HIS A 72 37.98 15.82 -14.45
CA HIS A 72 36.78 16.67 -14.51
C HIS A 72 35.90 16.31 -15.70
N VAL A 73 36.50 16.12 -16.88
CA VAL A 73 35.78 15.80 -18.11
C VAL A 73 35.19 14.38 -18.06
N ALA A 74 35.94 13.40 -17.55
CA ALA A 74 35.44 12.03 -17.37
C ALA A 74 34.28 11.98 -16.37
N ALA A 75 34.37 12.74 -15.28
CA ALA A 75 33.35 12.85 -14.25
C ALA A 75 32.07 13.51 -14.79
N GLU A 76 32.21 14.63 -15.52
CA GLU A 76 31.10 15.32 -16.20
C GLU A 76 30.33 14.37 -17.14
N LYS A 77 31.05 13.52 -17.88
CA LYS A 77 30.44 12.57 -18.83
C LYS A 77 29.94 11.27 -18.20
N GLY A 78 30.23 11.04 -16.92
CA GLY A 78 29.78 9.83 -16.20
C GLY A 78 30.61 8.58 -16.49
N HIS A 79 31.82 8.72 -17.03
CA HIS A 79 32.69 7.59 -17.36
C HIS A 79 33.40 7.05 -16.10
N LEU A 80 32.65 6.36 -15.24
CA LEU A 80 33.11 5.84 -13.94
C LEU A 80 34.41 5.03 -14.05
N MET A 81 34.51 4.14 -15.03
CA MET A 81 35.69 3.29 -15.22
C MET A 81 36.93 4.09 -15.63
N VAL A 82 36.75 5.17 -16.40
CA VAL A 82 37.85 6.08 -16.74
C VAL A 82 38.28 6.87 -15.51
N CYS A 83 37.34 7.36 -14.69
CA CYS A 83 37.65 8.04 -13.43
C CYS A 83 38.47 7.14 -12.50
N ARG A 84 38.10 5.86 -12.36
CA ARG A 84 38.85 4.87 -11.59
C ARG A 84 40.28 4.71 -12.10
N LEU A 85 40.47 4.51 -13.41
CA LEU A 85 41.79 4.35 -14.00
C LEU A 85 42.68 5.59 -13.84
N ILE A 86 42.10 6.78 -13.87
CA ILE A 86 42.82 8.04 -13.64
C ILE A 86 43.29 8.14 -12.18
N LEU A 87 42.43 7.82 -11.22
CA LEU A 87 42.78 7.88 -9.79
C LEU A 87 43.81 6.82 -9.36
N GLU A 88 43.74 5.61 -9.92
CA GLU A 88 44.74 4.56 -9.69
C GLU A 88 46.16 4.97 -10.16
N GLN A 89 46.25 5.97 -11.05
CA GLN A 89 47.51 6.55 -11.52
C GLN A 89 47.95 7.76 -10.69
N LYS A 90 47.45 7.88 -9.44
CA LYS A 90 47.78 8.94 -8.48
C LYS A 90 47.38 10.35 -8.95
N ALA A 91 46.35 10.45 -9.79
CA ALA A 91 45.70 11.73 -10.08
C ALA A 91 45.12 12.34 -8.79
N PRO A 92 45.39 13.62 -8.48
CA PRO A 92 44.73 14.32 -7.38
C PRO A 92 43.24 14.43 -7.68
N VAL A 93 42.44 13.92 -6.76
CA VAL A 93 40.97 13.94 -6.84
C VAL A 93 40.39 15.29 -6.39
N ASP A 94 41.16 16.09 -5.66
CA ASP A 94 40.79 17.36 -5.02
C ASP A 94 41.14 18.62 -5.85
N VAL A 95 41.45 18.45 -7.14
CA VAL A 95 41.74 19.57 -8.03
C VAL A 95 40.47 20.39 -8.28
N LYS A 96 40.58 21.71 -8.13
CA LYS A 96 39.51 22.65 -8.38
C LYS A 96 39.64 23.30 -9.76
N ASP A 97 38.52 23.42 -10.46
CA ASP A 97 38.42 24.17 -11.71
C ASP A 97 38.39 25.70 -11.48
N ALA A 98 38.27 26.50 -12.55
CA ALA A 98 38.25 27.97 -12.45
C ALA A 98 37.06 28.54 -11.65
N LYS A 99 36.04 27.72 -11.36
CA LYS A 99 34.86 28.05 -10.54
C LYS A 99 34.91 27.36 -9.18
N ASP A 100 36.09 26.93 -8.74
CA ASP A 100 36.32 26.18 -7.50
C ASP A 100 35.54 24.84 -7.40
N ARG A 101 35.11 24.28 -8.54
CA ARG A 101 34.37 23.01 -8.57
C ARG A 101 35.33 21.83 -8.64
N LEU A 102 35.01 20.77 -7.89
CA LEU A 102 35.68 19.47 -7.97
C LEU A 102 35.12 18.64 -9.13
N PRO A 103 35.83 17.59 -9.59
CA PRO A 103 35.29 16.61 -10.51
C PRO A 103 33.95 16.02 -10.03
N LEU A 104 33.81 15.84 -8.71
CA LEU A 104 32.56 15.44 -8.05
C LEU A 104 31.37 16.35 -8.41
N HIS A 105 31.53 17.67 -8.29
CA HIS A 105 30.43 18.61 -8.53
C HIS A 105 29.97 18.61 -9.99
N LEU A 106 30.89 18.41 -10.94
CA LEU A 106 30.56 18.29 -12.36
C LEU A 106 29.80 16.99 -12.67
N ALA A 107 30.16 15.89 -12.01
CA ALA A 107 29.41 14.64 -12.12
C ALA A 107 27.97 14.83 -11.64
N LEU A 108 27.77 15.46 -10.48
CA LEU A 108 26.44 15.73 -9.92
C LEU A 108 25.61 16.69 -10.80
N GLN A 109 26.23 17.75 -11.34
CA GLN A 109 25.59 18.68 -12.27
C GLN A 109 25.08 18.01 -13.56
N ARG A 110 25.67 16.87 -13.95
CA ARG A 110 25.24 16.07 -15.11
C ARG A 110 24.39 14.86 -14.73
N GLY A 111 23.96 14.76 -13.47
CA GLY A 111 23.15 13.64 -12.96
C GLY A 111 23.91 12.32 -12.82
N GLN A 112 25.24 12.34 -12.83
CA GLN A 112 26.10 11.15 -12.78
C GLN A 112 26.39 10.72 -11.33
N SER A 113 25.34 10.47 -10.55
CA SER A 113 25.45 10.26 -9.09
C SER A 113 26.33 9.08 -8.68
N ARG A 114 26.38 7.99 -9.46
CA ARG A 114 27.28 6.85 -9.21
C ARG A 114 28.76 7.23 -9.33
N THR A 115 29.08 8.00 -10.36
CA THR A 115 30.44 8.54 -10.55
C THR A 115 30.77 9.55 -9.46
N GLY A 116 29.79 10.37 -9.05
CA GLY A 116 29.92 11.25 -7.89
C GLY A 116 30.23 10.47 -6.60
N LYS A 117 29.46 9.43 -6.28
CA LYS A 117 29.67 8.62 -5.08
C LYS A 117 31.07 8.03 -5.02
N PHE A 118 31.53 7.44 -6.12
CA PHE A 118 32.90 6.94 -6.23
C PHE A 118 33.96 8.03 -5.98
N LEU A 119 33.80 9.21 -6.59
CA LEU A 119 34.76 10.31 -6.39
C LEU A 119 34.76 10.83 -4.94
N LEU A 120 33.60 10.83 -4.28
CA LEU A 120 33.48 11.20 -2.87
C LEU A 120 34.18 10.18 -1.96
N ASP A 121 33.97 8.89 -2.18
CA ASP A 121 34.61 7.83 -1.40
C ASP A 121 36.15 7.93 -1.50
N GLU A 122 36.67 8.19 -2.69
CA GLU A 122 38.11 8.39 -2.93
C GLU A 122 38.63 9.69 -2.26
N LEU A 123 37.87 10.78 -2.32
CA LEU A 123 38.19 12.03 -1.61
C LEU A 123 38.31 11.81 -0.10
N GLU A 124 37.34 11.14 0.50
CA GLU A 124 37.33 10.88 1.94
C GLU A 124 38.43 9.88 2.34
N GLN A 125 38.73 8.87 1.51
CA GLN A 125 39.86 7.98 1.74
C GLN A 125 41.19 8.73 1.79
N VAL A 126 41.42 9.65 0.85
CA VAL A 126 42.62 10.50 0.82
C VAL A 126 42.68 11.39 2.07
N GLN A 127 41.55 11.93 2.52
CA GLN A 127 41.48 12.73 3.75
C GLN A 127 41.78 11.91 5.01
N ARG A 128 41.27 10.67 5.11
CA ARG A 128 41.51 9.75 6.25
C ARG A 128 42.94 9.22 6.28
N ALA A 129 43.57 9.00 5.12
CA ALA A 129 44.93 8.44 5.01
C ALA A 129 46.07 9.40 5.40
N GLY A 130 45.78 10.67 5.70
CA GLY A 130 46.73 11.59 6.34
C GLY A 130 47.98 12.00 5.53
N SER A 131 48.05 11.70 4.23
CA SER A 131 49.22 12.03 3.42
C SER A 131 49.04 13.30 2.58
N HIS A 132 49.34 14.44 3.17
CA HIS A 132 50.05 15.47 2.42
C HIS A 132 51.30 15.90 3.17
N PRO A 133 52.47 16.03 2.50
CA PRO A 133 53.42 17.01 2.97
C PRO A 133 52.65 18.33 3.00
N ARG A 134 52.63 18.99 4.15
CA ARG A 134 52.24 20.41 4.25
C ARG A 134 53.14 21.24 3.33
N ARG A 135 52.88 21.26 2.02
CA ARG A 135 53.38 22.28 1.10
C ARG A 135 52.26 23.30 0.92
N ASP A 136 52.37 24.34 1.75
CA ASP A 136 51.87 25.70 1.52
C ASP A 136 50.37 26.03 1.59
N LEU A 137 49.49 25.13 2.03
CA LEU A 137 48.10 25.53 2.33
C LEU A 137 47.96 26.41 3.58
N LYS A 138 48.84 26.28 4.60
CA LYS A 138 48.84 27.22 5.74
C LYS A 138 49.35 28.63 5.38
N LYS A 139 50.13 28.78 4.30
CA LYS A 139 50.59 30.10 3.80
C LYS A 139 49.61 30.72 2.80
N GLN A 140 48.86 29.92 2.03
CA GLN A 140 47.75 30.42 1.22
C GLN A 140 46.49 30.72 2.05
N HIS A 141 46.13 29.90 3.05
CA HIS A 141 45.05 30.26 3.98
C HIS A 141 45.41 31.47 4.84
N SER A 142 46.66 31.66 5.25
CA SER A 142 47.07 32.87 5.99
C SER A 142 47.07 34.16 5.15
N LYS A 143 47.28 34.10 3.82
CA LYS A 143 47.16 35.27 2.93
C LYS A 143 45.76 35.47 2.35
N ARG A 144 44.94 34.42 2.28
CA ARG A 144 43.59 34.42 1.67
C ARG A 144 42.45 34.41 2.70
N ALA A 145 42.73 34.18 3.99
CA ALA A 145 41.81 34.49 5.10
C ALA A 145 41.51 35.99 5.23
N MET A 146 42.21 36.86 4.49
CA MET A 146 41.87 38.28 4.34
C MET A 146 40.95 38.56 3.12
N ALA A 147 40.65 37.58 2.27
CA ALA A 147 39.78 37.75 1.11
C ALA A 147 38.42 37.08 1.35
N GLN A 148 37.37 37.90 1.49
CA GLN A 148 35.98 37.46 1.66
C GLN A 148 35.58 36.43 0.59
N SER A 149 34.84 35.38 1.00
CA SER A 149 34.31 34.37 0.09
C SER A 149 33.34 35.01 -0.93
N PRO A 150 33.10 34.41 -2.11
CA PRO A 150 32.12 34.94 -3.06
C PRO A 150 30.73 35.13 -2.45
N ILE A 151 30.33 34.21 -1.56
CA ILE A 151 29.05 34.25 -0.83
C ILE A 151 29.03 35.41 0.17
N GLU A 152 30.12 35.60 0.93
CA GLU A 152 30.24 36.72 1.87
C GLU A 152 30.25 38.08 1.15
N LYS A 153 30.93 38.18 0.01
CA LYS A 153 30.92 39.40 -0.83
C LYS A 153 29.53 39.70 -1.34
N LEU A 154 28.82 38.67 -1.81
CA LEU A 154 27.43 38.77 -2.24
C LEU A 154 26.58 39.30 -1.09
N ALA A 155 26.63 38.66 0.08
CA ALA A 155 25.86 39.06 1.24
C ALA A 155 26.21 40.46 1.75
N CYS A 156 27.49 40.85 1.79
CA CYS A 156 27.92 42.21 2.14
C CYS A 156 27.33 43.27 1.21
N ARG A 157 27.25 42.98 -0.10
CA ARG A 157 26.63 43.91 -1.09
C ARG A 157 25.12 44.03 -0.90
N LEU A 158 24.45 43.01 -0.37
CA LEU A 158 23.00 43.03 -0.13
C LEU A 158 22.61 43.78 1.13
N THR A 159 23.47 43.76 2.15
CA THR A 159 23.22 44.40 3.46
C THR A 159 23.92 45.75 3.62
N ALA A 160 24.61 46.24 2.59
CA ALA A 160 25.33 47.51 2.66
C ALA A 160 24.34 48.68 2.75
N ASP A 161 24.46 49.50 3.79
CA ASP A 161 23.78 50.79 3.87
C ASP A 161 24.20 51.66 2.67
N SER A 162 23.23 52.40 2.14
CA SER A 162 23.19 53.11 0.85
C SER A 162 24.25 54.20 0.60
N GLY A 163 25.41 54.17 1.27
CA GLY A 163 26.44 55.21 1.22
C GLY A 163 27.77 54.87 0.54
N ALA A 164 28.12 53.61 0.24
CA ALA A 164 29.48 53.26 -0.21
C ALA A 164 29.59 52.53 -1.57
N ALA A 165 28.53 51.89 -2.06
CA ALA A 165 28.48 51.24 -3.38
C ALA A 165 27.05 51.23 -3.92
N ALA A 166 26.87 51.23 -5.25
CA ALA A 166 25.54 51.12 -5.85
C ALA A 166 24.88 49.80 -5.43
N PRO A 167 23.61 49.82 -4.98
CA PRO A 167 22.89 48.61 -4.60
C PRO A 167 22.80 47.66 -5.79
N MET A 168 23.08 46.38 -5.56
CA MET A 168 23.04 45.33 -6.59
C MET A 168 21.65 45.29 -7.24
N SER A 169 21.61 45.20 -8.57
CA SER A 169 20.35 45.04 -9.30
C SER A 169 19.83 43.60 -9.25
N GLU A 170 18.53 43.41 -9.50
CA GLU A 170 17.90 42.08 -9.51
C GLU A 170 18.53 41.14 -10.56
N GLU A 171 18.88 41.69 -11.73
CA GLU A 171 19.51 40.93 -12.82
C GLU A 171 20.96 40.57 -12.52
N GLU A 172 21.72 41.46 -11.86
CA GLU A 172 23.05 41.13 -11.35
C GLU A 172 22.99 39.99 -10.33
N PHE A 173 22.01 40.02 -9.42
CA PHE A 173 21.85 38.98 -8.41
C PHE A 173 21.50 37.62 -9.05
N LYS A 174 20.54 37.59 -9.98
CA LYS A 174 20.19 36.37 -10.74
C LYS A 174 21.39 35.78 -11.49
N ALA A 175 22.20 36.64 -12.13
CA ALA A 175 23.40 36.22 -12.84
C ALA A 175 24.48 35.66 -11.90
N ALA A 176 24.59 36.19 -10.69
CA ALA A 176 25.57 35.74 -9.69
C ALA A 176 25.23 34.39 -9.06
N ILE A 177 23.94 33.98 -9.00
CA ILE A 177 23.50 32.76 -8.31
C ILE A 177 24.18 31.49 -8.85
N PRO A 178 24.14 31.18 -10.17
CA PRO A 178 24.76 29.96 -10.69
C PRO A 178 26.29 29.91 -10.55
N GLU A 179 26.94 31.08 -10.42
CA GLU A 179 28.38 31.18 -10.21
C GLU A 179 28.76 31.01 -8.73
N THR A 180 27.86 31.44 -7.84
CA THR A 180 28.09 31.44 -6.39
C THR A 180 27.67 30.12 -5.74
N PHE A 181 26.55 29.53 -6.19
CA PHE A 181 25.96 28.31 -5.62
C PHE A 181 26.02 27.16 -6.62
N VAL A 182 27.05 26.34 -6.51
CA VAL A 182 27.31 25.21 -7.43
C VAL A 182 26.15 24.21 -7.42
N GLU A 183 25.50 24.03 -6.27
CA GLU A 183 24.38 23.11 -6.02
C GLU A 183 23.16 23.43 -6.89
N MET A 184 22.99 24.69 -7.32
CA MET A 184 21.94 25.08 -8.28
C MET A 184 22.13 24.42 -9.66
N GLY A 185 23.33 23.91 -9.93
CA GLY A 185 23.64 23.08 -11.09
C GLY A 185 23.18 21.63 -10.97
N TYR A 186 22.91 21.11 -9.76
CA TYR A 186 22.58 19.69 -9.55
C TYR A 186 21.18 19.32 -10.05
N PHE A 187 20.26 20.30 -10.06
CA PHE A 187 18.89 20.11 -10.53
C PHE A 187 18.88 19.84 -12.04
N GLY A 188 18.42 18.64 -12.41
CA GLY A 188 18.30 18.22 -13.80
C GLY A 188 17.04 18.74 -14.48
N GLU A 189 16.78 18.25 -15.69
CA GLU A 189 15.58 18.60 -16.46
C GLU A 189 14.28 18.21 -15.76
N GLN A 190 14.30 17.14 -14.95
CA GLN A 190 13.15 16.65 -14.18
C GLN A 190 12.87 17.51 -12.95
N ASP A 191 13.88 18.22 -12.43
CA ASP A 191 13.81 18.99 -11.19
C ASP A 191 13.67 20.50 -11.43
N LYS A 192 13.31 20.91 -12.66
CA LYS A 192 13.19 22.33 -13.05
C LYS A 192 12.28 23.12 -12.10
N ALA A 193 11.16 22.54 -11.69
CA ALA A 193 10.22 23.20 -10.78
C ALA A 193 10.85 23.47 -9.41
N ASP A 194 11.59 22.50 -8.85
CA ASP A 194 12.31 22.68 -7.59
C ASP A 194 13.47 23.65 -7.71
N LYS A 195 14.20 23.64 -8.83
CA LYS A 195 15.26 24.64 -9.12
C LYS A 195 14.71 26.06 -9.13
N VAL A 196 13.58 26.27 -9.82
CA VAL A 196 12.92 27.58 -9.87
C VAL A 196 12.40 27.98 -8.49
N ARG A 197 11.94 27.01 -7.68
CA ARG A 197 11.57 27.26 -6.28
C ARG A 197 12.77 27.71 -5.45
N GLN A 198 13.92 27.05 -5.53
CA GLN A 198 15.11 27.51 -4.79
C GLN A 198 15.58 28.88 -5.27
N MET A 199 15.52 29.15 -6.57
CA MET A 199 15.79 30.47 -7.14
C MET A 199 14.85 31.53 -6.56
N ALA A 200 13.54 31.28 -6.50
CA ALA A 200 12.58 32.21 -5.93
C ALA A 200 12.78 32.42 -4.41
N ALA A 201 13.24 31.40 -3.68
CA ALA A 201 13.59 31.54 -2.26
C ALA A 201 14.82 32.44 -2.07
N LEU A 202 15.85 32.28 -2.91
CA LEU A 202 17.02 33.18 -2.93
C LEU A 202 16.61 34.63 -3.27
N MET A 203 15.73 34.82 -4.26
CA MET A 203 15.19 36.15 -4.60
C MET A 203 14.42 36.78 -3.43
N SER A 204 13.69 35.96 -2.66
CA SER A 204 12.94 36.43 -1.49
C SER A 204 13.87 36.97 -0.40
N ILE A 205 15.01 36.30 -0.17
CA ILE A 205 16.05 36.80 0.73
C ILE A 205 16.63 38.12 0.21
N TYR A 206 16.91 38.22 -1.10
CA TYR A 206 17.37 39.47 -1.72
C TYR A 206 16.39 40.64 -1.50
N TRP A 207 15.09 40.45 -1.73
CA TRP A 207 14.09 41.51 -1.54
C TRP A 207 13.97 41.93 -0.07
N VAL A 208 14.01 40.97 0.86
CA VAL A 208 13.96 41.20 2.30
C VAL A 208 15.23 41.92 2.78
N SER A 209 16.42 41.46 2.40
CA SER A 209 17.68 42.06 2.83
C SER A 209 17.89 43.47 2.25
N SER A 210 17.39 43.72 1.04
CA SER A 210 17.44 45.05 0.42
C SER A 210 16.30 45.98 0.85
N LYS A 211 15.36 45.50 1.68
CA LYS A 211 14.17 46.24 2.17
C LYS A 211 13.32 46.85 1.05
N ARG A 212 13.28 46.23 -0.14
CA ARG A 212 12.58 46.76 -1.34
C ARG A 212 11.16 46.20 -1.49
N TYR A 213 10.21 46.85 -0.84
CA TYR A 213 8.77 46.52 -0.90
C TYR A 213 8.21 46.44 -2.34
N ASP A 214 8.56 47.39 -3.21
CA ASP A 214 8.02 47.46 -4.56
C ASP A 214 8.39 46.24 -5.41
N LEU A 215 9.62 45.75 -5.25
CA LEU A 215 10.08 44.55 -5.96
C LEU A 215 9.44 43.29 -5.38
N PHE A 216 9.32 43.23 -4.05
CA PHE A 216 8.69 42.11 -3.36
C PHE A 216 7.23 41.91 -3.78
N THR A 217 6.47 43.00 -3.96
CA THR A 217 5.02 42.94 -4.22
C THR A 217 4.63 43.10 -5.69
N ARG A 218 5.59 43.32 -6.61
CA ARG A 218 5.31 43.62 -8.03
C ARG A 218 4.39 42.59 -8.72
N GLY A 219 4.62 41.30 -8.47
CA GLY A 219 3.82 40.22 -9.06
C GLY A 219 2.47 39.95 -8.39
N GLN A 220 2.13 40.68 -7.33
CA GLN A 220 0.86 40.53 -6.62
C GLN A 220 -0.22 41.43 -7.24
N ALA A 221 -1.42 40.89 -7.40
CA ALA A 221 -2.58 41.65 -7.86
C ALA A 221 -2.93 42.75 -6.85
N PRO A 222 -3.35 43.95 -7.29
CA PRO A 222 -3.57 45.10 -6.40
C PRO A 222 -4.53 44.85 -5.24
N GLU A 223 -5.52 43.97 -5.43
CA GLU A 223 -6.62 43.71 -4.49
C GLU A 223 -6.18 42.86 -3.28
N VAL A 224 -5.17 41.99 -3.48
CA VAL A 224 -4.65 41.07 -2.46
C VAL A 224 -3.21 41.40 -2.05
N ARG A 225 -2.68 42.52 -2.55
CA ARG A 225 -1.29 42.92 -2.35
C ARG A 225 -0.99 43.11 -0.86
N LEU A 226 0.14 42.58 -0.43
CA LEU A 226 0.67 42.80 0.91
C LEU A 226 0.79 44.30 1.17
N THR A 227 0.23 44.78 2.27
CA THR A 227 0.22 46.19 2.64
C THR A 227 1.59 46.64 3.13
N THR A 228 1.86 47.94 3.03
CA THR A 228 3.09 48.55 3.55
C THR A 228 3.22 48.42 5.07
N ALA A 229 2.09 48.42 5.79
CA ALA A 229 2.05 48.20 7.23
C ALA A 229 2.48 46.78 7.60
N SER A 230 1.92 45.76 6.92
CA SER A 230 2.28 44.36 7.11
C SER A 230 3.73 44.08 6.72
N TRP A 231 4.22 44.69 5.64
CA TRP A 231 5.63 44.66 5.27
C TRP A 231 6.54 45.29 6.34
N SER A 232 6.18 46.46 6.87
CA SER A 232 6.93 47.11 7.94
C SER A 232 7.02 46.21 9.17
N HIS A 233 5.90 45.60 9.57
CA HIS A 233 5.86 44.65 10.67
C HIS A 233 6.80 43.46 10.46
N TRP A 234 6.83 42.91 9.24
CA TRP A 234 7.75 41.82 8.89
C TRP A 234 9.20 42.26 8.98
N MET A 235 9.54 43.43 8.43
CA MET A 235 10.90 43.99 8.49
C MET A 235 11.34 44.25 9.93
N ASP A 236 10.46 44.82 10.76
CA ASP A 236 10.72 45.08 12.18
C ASP A 236 11.01 43.76 12.92
N TRP A 237 10.23 42.71 12.64
CA TRP A 237 10.47 41.40 13.21
C TRP A 237 11.80 40.80 12.75
N VAL A 238 12.12 40.88 11.46
CA VAL A 238 13.40 40.37 10.92
C VAL A 238 14.60 41.12 11.51
N ASP A 239 14.51 42.45 11.62
CA ASP A 239 15.55 43.30 12.20
C ASP A 239 15.76 43.00 13.70
N GLN A 240 14.69 42.71 14.45
CA GLN A 240 14.75 42.42 15.90
C GLN A 240 15.13 40.96 16.21
N ALA A 241 14.57 40.00 15.48
CA ALA A 241 14.63 38.58 15.84
C ALA A 241 15.78 37.84 15.14
N VAL A 242 16.15 38.22 13.91
CA VAL A 242 17.14 37.51 13.09
C VAL A 242 18.45 38.27 13.04
N VAL A 243 18.37 39.61 12.96
CA VAL A 243 19.50 40.53 12.77
C VAL A 243 20.27 40.18 11.48
N LEU A 244 19.90 40.81 10.36
CA LEU A 244 20.45 40.55 9.02
C LEU A 244 21.90 41.04 8.84
N THR A 245 22.84 40.46 9.56
CA THR A 245 24.27 40.65 9.30
C THR A 245 24.66 39.98 7.97
N PRO A 246 25.75 40.42 7.30
CA PRO A 246 26.25 39.76 6.10
C PRO A 246 26.44 38.25 6.28
N LYS A 247 26.89 37.80 7.46
CA LYS A 247 27.07 36.38 7.79
C LYS A 247 25.73 35.64 7.81
N ARG A 248 24.72 36.18 8.50
CA ARG A 248 23.37 35.58 8.56
C ARG A 248 22.69 35.54 7.20
N VAL A 249 22.84 36.58 6.39
CA VAL A 249 22.33 36.59 5.01
C VAL A 249 23.04 35.56 4.15
N ALA A 250 24.37 35.41 4.27
CA ALA A 250 25.10 34.34 3.59
C ALA A 250 24.58 32.95 3.99
N ALA A 251 24.39 32.68 5.28
CA ALA A 251 23.85 31.41 5.77
C ALA A 251 22.41 31.15 5.27
N LEU A 252 21.53 32.15 5.26
CA LEU A 252 20.16 32.04 4.71
C LEU A 252 20.18 31.73 3.21
N LEU A 253 21.03 32.42 2.44
CA LEU A 253 21.18 32.16 1.00
C LEU A 253 21.68 30.73 0.74
N VAL A 254 22.69 30.28 1.48
CA VAL A 254 23.18 28.91 1.38
C VAL A 254 22.09 27.92 1.73
N TYR A 255 21.33 28.14 2.81
CA TYR A 255 20.24 27.25 3.20
C TYR A 255 19.17 27.16 2.11
N CYS A 256 18.74 28.28 1.55
CA CYS A 256 17.83 28.31 0.39
C CYS A 256 18.41 27.58 -0.84
N ALA A 257 19.71 27.72 -1.13
CA ALA A 257 20.31 27.04 -2.29
C ALA A 257 20.34 25.52 -2.13
N ILE A 258 20.66 25.02 -0.93
CA ILE A 258 20.84 23.57 -0.69
C ILE A 258 19.53 22.85 -0.30
N ALA A 259 18.49 23.57 0.14
CA ALA A 259 17.24 22.99 0.63
C ALA A 259 16.57 22.01 -0.35
N GLY A 260 16.73 22.24 -1.65
CA GLY A 260 16.19 21.36 -2.70
C GLY A 260 17.01 20.12 -3.01
N VAL A 261 18.26 20.03 -2.55
CA VAL A 261 19.18 18.93 -2.93
C VAL A 261 18.67 17.56 -2.47
N GLY A 262 18.08 17.49 -1.27
CA GLY A 262 17.48 16.26 -0.74
C GLY A 262 16.29 15.74 -1.55
N LYS A 263 15.66 16.57 -2.40
CA LYS A 263 14.57 16.15 -3.29
C LYS A 263 15.07 15.50 -4.58
N ILE A 264 16.31 15.76 -4.97
CA ILE A 264 16.91 15.22 -6.19
C ILE A 264 17.05 13.71 -6.02
N LYS A 265 16.20 12.95 -6.72
CA LYS A 265 16.07 11.49 -6.51
C LYS A 265 17.40 10.76 -6.65
N SER A 266 18.20 11.11 -7.66
CA SER A 266 19.49 10.48 -7.93
C SER A 266 20.55 10.77 -6.86
N ILE A 267 20.46 11.90 -6.17
CA ILE A 267 21.36 12.23 -5.06
C ILE A 267 20.88 11.51 -3.79
N ARG A 268 19.59 11.61 -3.47
CA ARG A 268 19.01 10.94 -2.30
C ARG A 268 19.27 9.43 -2.32
N SER A 269 19.05 8.75 -3.45
CA SER A 269 19.25 7.30 -3.55
C SER A 269 20.70 6.86 -3.33
N GLU A 270 21.67 7.69 -3.70
CA GLU A 270 23.10 7.31 -3.65
C GLU A 270 23.77 7.76 -2.34
N PHE A 271 23.43 8.94 -1.81
CA PHE A 271 24.10 9.57 -0.67
C PHE A 271 23.28 9.56 0.63
N ALA A 272 21.99 9.20 0.57
CA ALA A 272 21.10 9.12 1.72
C ALA A 272 20.04 8.04 1.52
N SER A 273 20.48 6.81 1.21
CA SER A 273 19.60 5.66 0.92
C SER A 273 18.60 5.36 2.02
N ASP A 274 18.99 5.64 3.27
CA ASP A 274 18.24 5.30 4.46
C ASP A 274 17.20 6.37 4.82
N ALA A 275 17.22 7.52 4.15
CA ALA A 275 16.29 8.61 4.39
C ALA A 275 15.01 8.46 3.57
N THR A 276 13.86 8.44 4.24
CA THR A 276 12.55 8.38 3.61
C THR A 276 12.12 9.75 3.07
N GLU A 277 12.38 10.81 3.83
CA GLU A 277 11.97 12.19 3.51
C GLU A 277 13.12 13.06 2.94
N PRO A 278 12.85 14.02 2.04
CA PRO A 278 13.87 14.92 1.47
C PRO A 278 14.64 15.74 2.50
N THR A 279 13.98 16.23 3.56
CA THR A 279 14.63 17.02 4.61
C THR A 279 15.59 16.17 5.43
N GLN A 280 15.22 14.92 5.73
CA GLN A 280 16.10 13.95 6.40
C GLN A 280 17.28 13.58 5.50
N ALA A 281 17.04 13.40 4.20
CA ALA A 281 18.11 13.14 3.24
C ALA A 281 19.13 14.28 3.22
N LEU A 282 18.67 15.53 3.18
CA LEU A 282 19.55 16.69 3.26
C LEU A 282 20.28 16.75 4.61
N ALA A 283 19.60 16.48 5.72
CA ALA A 283 20.22 16.44 7.05
C ALA A 283 21.36 15.41 7.13
N SER A 284 21.16 14.22 6.54
CA SER A 284 22.18 13.17 6.45
C SER A 284 23.35 13.59 5.56
N ILE A 285 23.08 14.19 4.39
CA ILE A 285 24.11 14.68 3.47
C ILE A 285 24.98 15.75 4.14
N VAL A 286 24.37 16.73 4.80
CA VAL A 286 25.08 17.82 5.47
C VAL A 286 25.98 17.30 6.61
N GLN A 287 25.54 16.26 7.33
CA GLN A 287 26.30 15.68 8.44
C GLN A 287 27.41 14.72 7.99
N ASN A 288 27.11 13.86 7.02
CA ASN A 288 28.00 12.76 6.63
C ASN A 288 28.90 13.11 5.44
N HIS A 289 28.42 13.99 4.54
CA HIS A 289 29.08 14.30 3.27
C HIS A 289 29.07 15.81 2.95
N PRO A 290 29.58 16.69 3.84
CA PRO A 290 29.53 18.14 3.63
C PRO A 290 30.30 18.59 2.37
N THR A 291 31.28 17.80 1.91
CA THR A 291 32.04 18.02 0.66
C THR A 291 31.18 17.99 -0.61
N LEU A 292 29.98 17.41 -0.55
CA LEU A 292 29.01 17.43 -1.64
C LEU A 292 28.38 18.83 -1.84
N LEU A 293 28.39 19.65 -0.79
CA LEU A 293 27.73 20.95 -0.70
C LEU A 293 28.79 22.07 -0.50
N PRO A 294 29.50 22.48 -1.56
CA PRO A 294 30.60 23.45 -1.46
C PRO A 294 30.16 24.79 -0.84
N SER A 295 28.93 25.24 -1.09
CA SER A 295 28.40 26.48 -0.52
C SER A 295 28.21 26.37 0.99
N PHE A 296 27.80 25.21 1.48
CA PHE A 296 27.68 24.92 2.90
C PHE A 296 29.05 24.90 3.60
N GLN A 297 30.07 24.30 2.97
CA GLN A 297 31.42 24.26 3.54
C GLN A 297 32.10 25.63 3.67
N CYS A 298 31.62 26.63 2.94
CA CYS A 298 32.17 27.98 2.99
C CYS A 298 31.66 28.77 4.21
N LEU A 299 30.65 28.27 4.92
CA LEU A 299 30.13 28.90 6.14
C LEU A 299 31.02 28.62 7.35
N GLU A 300 30.94 29.48 8.37
CA GLU A 300 31.56 29.23 9.67
C GLU A 300 30.87 28.06 10.39
N GLU A 301 31.58 27.37 11.28
CA GLU A 301 31.06 26.19 11.99
C GLU A 301 29.75 26.48 12.75
N GLU A 302 29.61 27.68 13.31
CA GLU A 302 28.38 28.12 14.00
C GLU A 302 27.17 28.19 13.07
N ASP A 303 27.33 28.74 11.86
CA ASP A 303 26.26 28.85 10.86
C ASP A 303 25.92 27.48 10.23
N GLN A 304 26.94 26.64 10.01
CA GLN A 304 26.75 25.26 9.58
C GLN A 304 25.91 24.48 10.59
N GLN A 305 26.25 24.59 11.88
CA GLN A 305 25.54 23.94 12.96
C GLN A 305 24.10 24.45 13.10
N MET A 306 23.86 25.76 12.88
CA MET A 306 22.52 26.33 12.87
C MET A 306 21.62 25.72 11.79
N ILE A 307 22.13 25.57 10.55
CA ILE A 307 21.40 24.90 9.47
C ILE A 307 21.14 23.43 9.83
N ILE A 308 22.10 22.73 10.42
CA ILE A 308 21.92 21.34 10.87
C ILE A 308 20.80 21.24 11.92
N TYR A 309 20.75 22.15 12.90
CA TYR A 309 19.66 22.18 13.89
C TYR A 309 18.30 22.44 13.23
N CYS A 310 18.22 23.37 12.28
CA CYS A 310 17.01 23.63 11.51
C CYS A 310 16.50 22.38 10.77
N LEU A 311 17.41 21.62 10.15
CA LEU A 311 17.08 20.39 9.45
C LEU A 311 16.65 19.26 10.41
N LYS A 312 17.26 19.19 11.60
CA LYS A 312 16.93 18.19 12.63
C LYS A 312 15.60 18.46 13.32
N ALA A 313 15.20 19.73 13.48
CA ALA A 313 13.95 20.09 14.14
C ALA A 313 12.71 19.48 13.47
N ASN A 314 12.80 19.19 12.15
CA ASN A 314 11.76 18.56 11.34
C ASN A 314 10.36 19.16 11.57
N PHE A 315 10.29 20.45 11.88
CA PHE A 315 9.07 21.15 12.22
C PHE A 315 8.47 21.77 10.98
N ASN A 316 7.29 21.31 10.56
CA ASN A 316 6.61 21.87 9.40
C ASN A 316 5.67 23.01 9.82
N PHE A 317 6.09 24.24 9.55
CA PHE A 317 5.30 25.43 9.88
C PHE A 317 3.94 25.47 9.14
N GLY A 318 3.88 24.97 7.90
CA GLY A 318 2.62 24.90 7.16
C GLY A 318 1.59 24.00 7.83
N GLN A 319 2.04 22.87 8.39
CA GLN A 319 1.19 21.96 9.16
C GLN A 319 0.72 22.58 10.47
N PHE A 320 1.58 23.36 11.12
CA PHE A 320 1.19 24.13 12.30
C PHE A 320 0.09 25.16 11.97
N LEU A 321 0.25 25.94 10.89
CA LEU A 321 -0.77 26.91 10.46
C LEU A 321 -2.12 26.27 10.08
N GLN A 322 -2.10 25.00 9.67
CA GLN A 322 -3.30 24.25 9.29
C GLN A 322 -3.87 23.43 10.45
N GLY A 323 -3.30 23.52 11.66
CA GLY A 323 -3.75 22.74 12.81
C GLY A 323 -3.52 21.23 12.67
N GLU A 324 -2.64 20.82 11.76
CA GLU A 324 -2.31 19.41 11.51
C GLU A 324 -1.25 18.93 12.52
N ASN A 325 -0.27 19.77 12.86
CA ASN A 325 0.71 19.49 13.92
C ASN A 325 0.04 19.35 15.29
N LEU A 326 0.69 18.60 16.18
CA LEU A 326 0.33 18.46 17.58
C LEU A 326 1.21 19.36 18.47
N PRO A 327 0.77 19.71 19.69
CA PRO A 327 1.60 20.40 20.68
C PRO A 327 2.99 19.79 20.90
N VAL A 328 3.14 18.46 20.86
CA VAL A 328 4.44 17.78 20.96
C VAL A 328 5.41 18.17 19.85
N ASN A 329 4.94 18.49 18.64
CA ASN A 329 5.82 18.97 17.57
C ASN A 329 6.47 20.30 17.94
N LEU A 330 5.77 21.15 18.71
CA LEU A 330 6.33 22.39 19.25
C LEU A 330 7.30 22.13 20.41
N VAL A 331 7.04 21.11 21.24
CA VAL A 331 7.97 20.68 22.30
C VAL A 331 9.31 20.27 21.67
N ILE A 332 9.26 19.35 20.70
CA ILE A 332 10.45 18.87 19.98
C ILE A 332 11.16 20.03 19.27
N ALA A 333 10.42 20.90 18.59
CA ALA A 333 10.99 22.07 17.94
C ALA A 333 11.67 23.01 18.95
N LYS A 334 11.05 23.25 20.11
CA LYS A 334 11.61 24.09 21.18
C LYS A 334 12.88 23.46 21.76
N GLU A 335 12.89 22.17 22.05
CA GLU A 335 14.08 21.48 22.59
C GLU A 335 15.27 21.54 21.61
N ILE A 336 15.02 21.36 20.32
CA ILE A 336 16.09 21.35 19.30
C ILE A 336 16.55 22.78 18.97
N LEU A 337 15.64 23.76 18.95
CA LEU A 337 15.91 25.12 18.45
C LEU A 337 16.17 26.16 19.56
N ALA A 338 15.96 25.82 20.84
CA ALA A 338 16.15 26.74 21.99
C ALA A 338 17.46 26.53 22.77
N ASN A 339 18.42 25.75 22.23
CA ASN A 339 19.75 25.59 22.86
C ASN A 339 20.47 26.93 23.05
N GLU A 340 20.97 27.19 24.27
CA GLU A 340 21.61 28.45 24.69
C GLU A 340 22.81 28.88 23.82
N GLU A 341 23.51 27.92 23.20
CA GLU A 341 24.64 28.18 22.31
C GLU A 341 24.25 28.85 20.97
N THR A 342 22.97 28.81 20.58
CA THR A 342 22.50 29.33 19.27
C THR A 342 21.30 30.28 19.42
N ARG A 343 21.51 31.37 20.15
CA ARG A 343 20.52 32.45 20.27
C ARG A 343 20.08 32.90 18.86
N ASN A 344 18.81 32.70 18.52
CA ASN A 344 18.13 33.05 17.26
C ASN A 344 18.00 31.94 16.18
N THR A 345 18.30 30.66 16.46
CA THR A 345 18.08 29.57 15.49
C THR A 345 16.61 29.46 15.04
N MET A 346 15.66 29.60 15.96
CA MET A 346 14.22 29.61 15.63
C MET A 346 13.89 30.76 14.66
N SER A 347 14.38 31.97 14.92
CA SER A 347 14.15 33.13 14.05
C SER A 347 14.74 32.89 12.65
N PHE A 348 15.97 32.37 12.59
CA PHE A 348 16.62 32.00 11.33
C PHE A 348 15.80 30.95 10.55
N PHE A 349 15.32 29.91 11.23
CA PHE A 349 14.45 28.90 10.65
C PHE A 349 13.16 29.50 10.07
N LEU A 350 12.49 30.37 10.83
CA LEU A 350 11.25 31.01 10.39
C LEU A 350 11.46 31.97 9.21
N THR A 351 12.61 32.65 9.13
CA THR A 351 12.98 33.44 7.95
C THR A 351 13.18 32.57 6.72
N PHE A 352 13.84 31.42 6.88
CA PHE A 352 13.96 30.44 5.80
C PHE A 352 12.59 29.90 5.36
N VAL A 353 11.70 29.58 6.30
CA VAL A 353 10.33 29.14 6.01
C VAL A 353 9.56 30.23 5.25
N PHE A 354 9.64 31.49 5.68
CA PHE A 354 9.03 32.62 4.98
C PHE A 354 9.52 32.71 3.53
N ALA A 355 10.85 32.68 3.32
CA ALA A 355 11.43 32.70 1.98
C ALA A 355 10.98 31.50 1.11
N SER A 356 10.86 30.32 1.72
CA SER A 356 10.37 29.11 1.06
C SER A 356 8.88 29.20 0.68
N LEU A 357 8.05 29.85 1.50
CA LEU A 357 6.64 30.09 1.20
C LEU A 357 6.48 31.10 0.06
N CYS A 358 7.25 32.20 0.09
CA CYS A 358 7.30 33.16 -1.02
C CYS A 358 7.65 32.49 -2.36
N ALA A 359 8.44 31.41 -2.31
CA ALA A 359 8.86 30.64 -3.46
C ALA A 359 7.84 29.63 -4.01
N VAL A 360 6.72 29.35 -3.32
CA VAL A 360 5.75 28.31 -3.70
C VAL A 360 5.28 28.45 -5.15
N PHE A 361 5.05 29.69 -5.60
CA PHE A 361 4.63 30.03 -6.96
C PHE A 361 5.75 30.55 -7.86
N GLY A 362 7.02 30.27 -7.55
CA GLY A 362 8.17 30.74 -8.35
C GLY A 362 8.11 30.33 -9.83
N PHE A 363 7.41 29.24 -10.16
CA PHE A 363 7.19 28.80 -11.55
C PHE A 363 6.30 29.75 -12.37
N LYS A 364 5.49 30.60 -11.72
CA LYS A 364 4.71 31.65 -12.39
C LYS A 364 5.55 32.87 -12.77
N GLY A 365 6.80 32.92 -12.32
CA GLY A 365 7.75 34.00 -12.57
C GLY A 365 8.58 34.33 -11.34
N LEU A 366 9.77 34.90 -11.55
CA LEU A 366 10.65 35.40 -10.49
C LEU A 366 10.38 36.89 -10.20
N GLU A 367 9.16 37.35 -10.41
CA GLU A 367 8.76 38.75 -10.29
C GLU A 367 7.96 39.00 -9.01
N GLY A 368 8.67 39.08 -7.87
CA GLY A 368 8.05 39.28 -6.56
C GLY A 368 7.48 38.00 -5.94
N ALA A 369 7.09 38.09 -4.68
CA ALA A 369 6.56 36.99 -3.88
C ALA A 369 5.05 36.83 -4.09
N ILE A 370 4.65 36.16 -5.18
CA ILE A 370 3.23 35.99 -5.58
C ILE A 370 2.39 35.33 -4.48
N PHE A 371 2.97 34.39 -3.72
CA PHE A 371 2.26 33.66 -2.66
C PHE A 371 1.96 34.51 -1.42
N MET A 372 2.85 35.44 -1.05
CA MET A 372 2.77 36.16 0.22
C MET A 372 1.89 37.41 0.14
N THR A 373 0.59 37.19 -0.12
CA THR A 373 -0.47 38.22 -0.13
C THR A 373 -0.78 38.71 1.29
N GLU A 374 -1.58 39.77 1.42
CA GLU A 374 -1.99 40.29 2.73
C GLU A 374 -2.70 39.22 3.58
N GLU A 375 -3.60 38.46 2.96
CA GLU A 375 -4.32 37.35 3.61
C GLU A 375 -3.37 36.26 4.11
N GLN A 376 -2.44 35.83 3.25
CA GLN A 376 -1.48 34.78 3.60
C GLN A 376 -0.50 35.25 4.69
N TYR A 377 -0.07 36.50 4.60
CA TYR A 377 0.81 37.09 5.61
C TYR A 377 0.11 37.25 6.97
N SER A 378 -1.18 37.62 7.00
CA SER A 378 -1.94 37.69 8.24
C SER A 378 -1.92 36.36 9.00
N ASN A 379 -2.21 35.25 8.31
CA ASN A 379 -2.13 33.91 8.90
C ASN A 379 -0.69 33.52 9.28
N PHE A 380 0.28 33.83 8.42
CA PHE A 380 1.70 33.60 8.71
C PHE A 380 2.14 34.35 9.98
N ARG A 381 1.73 35.60 10.12
CA ARG A 381 2.02 36.49 11.24
C ARG A 381 1.49 35.92 12.55
N ASP A 382 0.23 35.47 12.59
CA ASP A 382 -0.34 34.88 13.80
C ASP A 382 0.42 33.62 14.25
N GLY A 383 0.81 32.77 13.29
CA GLY A 383 1.64 31.60 13.59
C GLY A 383 3.03 31.98 14.07
N LEU A 384 3.64 33.01 13.48
CA LEU A 384 4.95 33.51 13.85
C LEU A 384 4.95 34.13 15.26
N GLU A 385 3.95 34.94 15.60
CA GLU A 385 3.81 35.53 16.93
C GLU A 385 3.58 34.46 18.00
N ALA A 386 2.81 33.41 17.68
CA ALA A 386 2.66 32.25 18.55
C ALA A 386 4.02 31.57 18.79
N LEU A 387 4.78 31.25 17.74
CA LEU A 387 6.09 30.60 17.88
C LEU A 387 7.12 31.49 18.58
N PHE A 388 7.10 32.79 18.37
CA PHE A 388 7.97 33.72 19.10
C PHE A 388 7.72 33.66 20.62
N SER A 389 6.47 33.40 21.02
CA SER A 389 6.09 33.23 22.42
C SER A 389 6.61 31.93 23.03
N LEU A 390 7.13 30.96 22.26
CA LEU A 390 7.80 29.76 22.80
C LEU A 390 9.06 30.09 23.61
N ASN A 391 9.66 31.27 23.38
CA ASN A 391 10.80 31.74 24.16
C ASN A 391 10.45 31.97 25.64
N SER A 392 9.18 32.27 25.95
CA SER A 392 8.73 32.62 27.30
C SER A 392 7.64 31.69 27.85
N LEU A 393 6.89 31.01 27.00
CA LEU A 393 5.77 30.13 27.36
C LEU A 393 6.06 28.67 26.99
N ASP A 394 5.32 27.73 27.58
CA ASP A 394 5.35 26.33 27.18
C ASP A 394 4.59 26.08 25.86
N ALA A 395 4.90 24.95 25.21
CA ALA A 395 4.39 24.61 23.90
C ALA A 395 2.86 24.47 23.85
N LEU A 396 2.24 23.94 24.91
CA LEU A 396 0.80 23.72 24.96
C LEU A 396 0.05 25.05 25.07
N THR A 397 0.51 25.95 25.93
CA THR A 397 -0.05 27.30 26.05
C THR A 397 0.12 28.09 24.75
N VAL A 398 1.28 27.99 24.09
CA VAL A 398 1.48 28.61 22.76
C VAL A 398 0.48 28.08 21.73
N TYR A 399 0.31 26.76 21.65
CA TYR A 399 -0.63 26.14 20.72
C TYR A 399 -2.09 26.57 21.00
N ASN A 400 -2.49 26.59 22.28
CA ASN A 400 -3.83 27.04 22.68
C ASN A 400 -4.07 28.51 22.34
N ASN A 401 -3.08 29.38 22.57
CA ASN A 401 -3.17 30.80 22.21
C ASN A 401 -3.31 31.00 20.70
N TYR A 402 -2.59 30.20 19.90
CA TYR A 402 -2.74 30.20 18.44
C TYR A 402 -4.16 29.80 18.03
N LEU A 403 -4.70 28.70 18.57
CA LEU A 403 -6.08 28.28 18.31
C LEU A 403 -7.09 29.35 18.74
N ALA A 404 -6.90 30.00 19.89
CA ALA A 404 -7.81 31.05 20.36
C ALA A 404 -7.91 32.21 19.35
N ARG A 405 -6.78 32.65 18.77
CA ARG A 405 -6.76 33.68 17.72
C ARG A 405 -7.45 33.20 16.44
N ARG A 406 -7.18 31.96 16.02
CA ARG A 406 -7.84 31.36 14.85
C ARG A 406 -9.35 31.21 15.03
N ALA A 407 -9.81 30.86 16.23
CA ALA A 407 -11.23 30.81 16.56
C ALA A 407 -11.89 32.18 16.43
N GLN A 408 -11.23 33.25 16.89
CA GLN A 408 -11.72 34.63 16.75
C GLN A 408 -11.90 35.02 15.28
N LEU A 409 -10.93 34.71 14.42
CA LEU A 409 -11.03 34.97 12.98
C LEU A 409 -12.18 34.20 12.32
N ALA A 410 -12.34 32.92 12.70
CA ALA A 410 -13.42 32.06 12.21
C ALA A 410 -14.80 32.32 12.88
N GLY A 411 -14.92 33.28 13.81
CA GLY A 411 -16.19 33.56 14.50
C GLY A 411 -16.68 32.41 15.41
N LEU A 412 -15.74 31.64 15.96
CA LEU A 412 -15.99 30.49 16.83
C LEU A 412 -15.72 30.83 18.30
N ASP A 413 -16.52 30.27 19.19
CA ASP A 413 -16.29 30.39 20.63
C ASP A 413 -15.06 29.57 21.05
N PHE A 414 -14.19 30.16 21.86
CA PHE A 414 -13.00 29.48 22.36
C PHE A 414 -12.85 29.62 23.86
N VAL A 415 -12.87 28.49 24.55
CA VAL A 415 -12.67 28.40 25.99
C VAL A 415 -11.64 27.31 26.23
N GLU A 416 -10.51 27.65 26.84
CA GLU A 416 -9.33 26.77 26.87
C GLU A 416 -9.59 25.40 27.51
N TYR A 417 -10.42 25.33 28.56
CA TYR A 417 -10.76 24.07 29.23
C TYR A 417 -11.85 23.28 28.50
N ASN A 418 -12.52 23.86 27.50
CA ASN A 418 -13.54 23.18 26.72
C ASN A 418 -12.89 22.46 25.52
N LYS A 419 -12.86 21.12 25.59
CA LYS A 419 -12.28 20.27 24.54
C LYS A 419 -13.02 20.37 23.21
N GLU A 420 -14.34 20.51 23.21
CA GLU A 420 -15.12 20.65 21.96
C GLU A 420 -14.75 21.95 21.24
N HIS A 421 -14.55 23.05 21.97
CA HIS A 421 -14.13 24.33 21.37
C HIS A 421 -12.75 24.22 20.71
N LYS A 422 -11.81 23.52 21.38
CA LYS A 422 -10.48 23.23 20.82
C LYS A 422 -10.56 22.38 19.56
N ALA A 423 -11.35 21.30 19.59
CA ALA A 423 -11.55 20.41 18.45
C ALA A 423 -12.18 21.16 17.27
N LEU A 424 -13.21 21.97 17.53
CA LEU A 424 -13.90 22.74 16.49
C LEU A 424 -12.98 23.78 15.85
N CYS A 425 -12.19 24.51 16.65
CA CYS A 425 -11.20 25.44 16.12
C CYS A 425 -10.11 24.72 15.30
N ARG A 426 -9.65 23.56 15.76
CA ARG A 426 -8.69 22.75 15.01
C ARG A 426 -9.29 22.26 13.67
N LEU A 427 -10.56 21.84 13.66
CA LEU A 427 -11.28 21.51 12.42
C LEU A 427 -11.36 22.70 11.47
N ALA A 428 -11.66 23.90 11.96
CA ALA A 428 -11.69 25.12 11.16
C ALA A 428 -10.32 25.44 10.53
N CYS A 429 -9.23 25.17 11.26
CA CYS A 429 -7.87 25.29 10.73
C CYS A 429 -7.61 24.26 9.61
N LEU A 430 -8.01 23.00 9.82
CA LEU A 430 -7.88 21.92 8.85
C LEU A 430 -8.70 22.17 7.57
N THR A 431 -9.88 22.79 7.69
CA THR A 431 -10.73 23.18 6.54
C THR A 431 -10.26 24.47 5.86
N ARG A 432 -9.19 25.12 6.35
CA ARG A 432 -8.63 26.38 5.82
C ARG A 432 -9.63 27.54 5.82
N VAL A 433 -10.40 27.65 6.90
CA VAL A 433 -11.39 28.71 7.07
C VAL A 433 -10.73 29.98 7.62
N PHE A 434 -11.08 31.12 7.02
CA PHE A 434 -10.54 32.45 7.37
C PHE A 434 -11.62 33.51 7.65
N ASP A 435 -12.90 33.19 7.47
CA ASP A 435 -14.01 34.09 7.76
C ASP A 435 -15.07 33.48 8.69
N GLN A 436 -15.91 34.36 9.24
CA GLN A 436 -16.92 33.99 10.24
C GLN A 436 -18.07 33.16 9.66
N ALA A 437 -18.42 33.36 8.38
CA ALA A 437 -19.54 32.65 7.76
C ALA A 437 -19.17 31.18 7.52
N GLU A 438 -17.98 30.94 6.95
CA GLU A 438 -17.43 29.60 6.77
C GLU A 438 -17.20 28.88 8.11
N GLY A 439 -16.77 29.60 9.16
CA GLY A 439 -16.59 29.02 10.49
C GLY A 439 -17.90 28.48 11.07
N LYS A 440 -19.02 29.19 10.86
CA LYS A 440 -20.36 28.72 11.28
C LYS A 440 -20.82 27.49 10.49
N ILE A 441 -20.41 27.33 9.24
CA ILE A 441 -20.68 26.10 8.47
C ILE A 441 -19.99 24.91 9.14
N VAL A 442 -18.69 25.02 9.44
CA VAL A 442 -17.94 23.95 10.15
C VAL A 442 -18.58 23.63 11.50
N GLU A 443 -19.01 24.64 12.25
CA GLU A 443 -19.73 24.46 13.52
C GLU A 443 -21.04 23.70 13.35
N SER A 444 -21.84 24.05 12.35
CA SER A 444 -23.11 23.36 12.07
C SER A 444 -22.93 21.89 11.67
N GLU A 445 -21.94 21.61 10.82
CA GLU A 445 -21.61 20.26 10.36
C GLU A 445 -21.03 19.39 11.49
N PHE A 446 -20.20 19.96 12.35
CA PHE A 446 -19.71 19.25 13.53
C PHE A 446 -20.84 18.95 14.54
N LYS A 447 -21.81 19.86 14.68
CA LYS A 447 -22.98 19.64 15.54
C LYS A 447 -24.00 18.66 14.96
N SER A 448 -23.99 18.42 13.64
CA SER A 448 -24.88 17.45 12.98
C SER A 448 -24.44 16.00 13.20
N LEU A 449 -23.19 15.77 13.63
CA LEU A 449 -22.69 14.45 14.03
C LEU A 449 -23.45 13.90 15.25
N LYS A 450 -23.51 12.56 15.35
CA LYS A 450 -24.09 11.91 16.54
C LYS A 450 -23.26 12.27 17.78
N PRO A 451 -23.86 12.31 18.99
CA PRO A 451 -23.12 12.64 20.21
C PRO A 451 -21.89 11.75 20.46
N GLN A 452 -21.97 10.46 20.13
CA GLN A 452 -20.86 9.53 20.23
C GLN A 452 -19.73 9.84 19.22
N GLU A 453 -20.08 10.05 17.95
CA GLU A 453 -19.13 10.43 16.89
C GLU A 453 -18.41 11.75 17.24
N ARG A 454 -19.17 12.73 17.77
CA ARG A 454 -18.62 14.03 18.17
C ARG A 454 -17.65 13.91 19.35
N ALA A 455 -17.99 13.12 20.35
CA ALA A 455 -17.12 12.88 21.51
C ALA A 455 -15.80 12.21 21.09
N GLU A 456 -15.88 11.23 20.20
CA GLU A 456 -14.73 10.47 19.71
C GLU A 456 -13.81 11.34 18.84
N LEU A 457 -14.39 12.08 17.89
CA LEU A 457 -13.63 13.04 17.09
C LEU A 457 -12.97 14.12 17.95
N THR A 458 -13.68 14.61 18.97
CA THR A 458 -13.12 15.58 19.94
C THR A 458 -11.93 15.00 20.70
N ARG A 459 -12.00 13.72 21.11
CA ARG A 459 -10.89 13.03 21.78
C ARG A 459 -9.64 13.06 20.92
N PHE A 460 -9.74 12.62 19.66
CA PHE A 460 -8.62 12.56 18.73
C PHE A 460 -8.05 13.94 18.39
N LEU A 461 -8.91 14.94 18.13
CA LEU A 461 -8.45 16.27 17.73
C LEU A 461 -7.81 17.09 18.87
N VAL A 462 -8.01 16.72 20.13
CA VAL A 462 -7.44 17.43 21.28
C VAL A 462 -6.18 16.73 21.82
N GLU A 463 -5.76 15.62 21.21
CA GLU A 463 -4.51 14.97 21.58
C GLU A 463 -3.32 15.92 21.49
N ASP A 464 -2.44 15.87 22.49
CA ASP A 464 -1.26 16.72 22.57
C ASP A 464 0.01 16.04 22.03
N GLY A 465 0.06 14.71 22.05
CA GLY A 465 1.25 13.91 21.75
C GLY A 465 2.33 13.94 22.83
N CYS A 466 2.10 14.65 23.94
CA CYS A 466 3.04 14.88 25.02
C CYS A 466 2.98 13.77 26.08
N SER A 467 1.76 13.32 26.41
CA SER A 467 1.53 12.30 27.46
C SER A 467 1.59 10.87 26.91
N ARG A 468 1.19 10.72 25.65
CA ARG A 468 1.22 9.50 24.83
C ARG A 468 1.44 9.93 23.38
N ARG A 469 1.99 9.05 22.54
CA ARG A 469 2.20 9.39 21.13
C ARG A 469 0.85 9.74 20.49
N GLY A 470 0.80 10.91 19.85
CA GLY A 470 -0.39 11.36 19.13
C GLY A 470 -0.31 10.99 17.66
N THR A 471 -1.45 11.01 16.97
CA THR A 471 -1.50 10.72 15.54
C THR A 471 -1.61 12.01 14.72
N VAL A 472 -0.73 12.16 13.72
CA VAL A 472 -0.84 13.16 12.66
C VAL A 472 -1.26 12.47 11.37
N LEU A 473 -2.47 12.76 10.91
CA LEU A 473 -2.93 12.37 9.58
C LEU A 473 -2.37 13.39 8.57
N PHE A 474 -1.31 13.03 7.85
CA PHE A 474 -0.60 13.90 6.91
C PHE A 474 -1.39 14.07 5.60
N HIS A 475 -1.54 15.32 5.15
CA HIS A 475 -2.46 15.78 4.10
C HIS A 475 -3.94 15.85 4.51
N LEU A 476 -4.25 15.80 5.80
CA LEU A 476 -5.63 15.91 6.28
C LEU A 476 -6.32 17.22 5.84
N PRO A 477 -5.66 18.39 5.81
CA PRO A 477 -6.28 19.61 5.31
C PRO A 477 -6.79 19.50 3.87
N ASN A 478 -6.13 18.69 3.03
CA ASN A 478 -6.59 18.46 1.66
C ASN A 478 -7.85 17.59 1.63
N VAL A 479 -7.99 16.60 2.53
CA VAL A 479 -9.23 15.81 2.67
C VAL A 479 -10.39 16.73 3.02
N MET A 480 -10.20 17.56 4.04
CA MET A 480 -11.25 18.45 4.57
C MET A 480 -11.64 19.53 3.56
N GLN A 481 -10.67 20.16 2.90
CA GLN A 481 -10.95 21.17 1.87
C GLN A 481 -11.57 20.55 0.61
N ASN A 482 -11.10 19.39 0.15
CA ASN A 482 -11.73 18.74 -1.00
C ASN A 482 -13.17 18.33 -0.69
N ALA A 483 -13.46 17.91 0.54
CA ALA A 483 -14.81 17.62 0.98
C ALA A 483 -15.70 18.86 1.06
N SER A 484 -15.20 20.01 1.53
CA SER A 484 -16.01 21.25 1.56
C SER A 484 -16.31 21.79 0.16
N LEU A 485 -15.40 21.61 -0.81
CA LEU A 485 -15.57 22.08 -2.18
C LEU A 485 -16.37 21.11 -3.06
N ASN A 486 -16.58 19.87 -2.62
CA ASN A 486 -17.27 18.86 -3.40
C ASN A 486 -18.79 18.91 -3.14
N PRO A 487 -19.62 19.18 -4.15
CA PRO A 487 -21.08 19.29 -3.97
C PRO A 487 -21.75 17.94 -3.66
N ALA A 488 -21.07 16.81 -3.89
CA ALA A 488 -21.63 15.47 -3.69
C ALA A 488 -21.44 14.92 -2.28
N ILE A 489 -20.55 15.48 -1.46
CA ILE A 489 -20.25 14.99 -0.11
C ILE A 489 -20.30 16.13 0.91
N THR A 490 -20.54 15.82 2.18
CA THR A 490 -20.57 16.83 3.25
C THR A 490 -19.34 16.78 4.16
N LEU A 491 -19.10 17.86 4.89
CA LEU A 491 -18.05 17.90 5.90
C LEU A 491 -18.31 16.90 7.03
N ALA A 492 -19.56 16.70 7.45
CA ALA A 492 -19.91 15.67 8.42
C ALA A 492 -19.53 14.24 7.95
N GLN A 493 -19.66 13.95 6.65
CA GLN A 493 -19.19 12.67 6.09
C GLN A 493 -17.68 12.53 6.16
N ALA A 494 -16.93 13.59 5.80
CA ALA A 494 -15.48 13.60 5.95
C ALA A 494 -15.09 13.38 7.42
N MET A 495 -15.73 14.07 8.37
CA MET A 495 -15.50 13.91 9.81
C MET A 495 -15.72 12.47 10.30
N ARG A 496 -16.74 11.76 9.80
CA ARG A 496 -16.94 10.34 10.12
C ARG A 496 -15.80 9.47 9.60
N GLN A 497 -15.29 9.76 8.40
CA GLN A 497 -14.13 9.06 7.87
C GLN A 497 -12.84 9.37 8.64
N LEU A 498 -12.70 10.58 9.18
CA LEU A 498 -11.60 10.92 10.09
C LEU A 498 -11.59 10.04 11.33
N ILE A 499 -12.75 9.84 11.97
CA ILE A 499 -12.88 8.97 13.16
C ILE A 499 -12.34 7.58 12.84
N LYS A 500 -12.80 6.96 11.75
CA LYS A 500 -12.32 5.64 11.30
C LYS A 500 -10.80 5.62 11.05
N MET A 501 -10.23 6.67 10.43
CA MET A 501 -8.78 6.75 10.20
C MET A 501 -7.98 6.83 11.50
N TYR A 502 -8.46 7.60 12.48
CA TYR A 502 -7.82 7.69 13.80
C TYR A 502 -7.94 6.40 14.60
N GLU A 503 -9.09 5.74 14.58
CA GLU A 503 -9.28 4.43 15.21
C GLU A 503 -8.31 3.38 14.65
N LEU A 504 -8.15 3.33 13.31
CA LEU A 504 -7.17 2.45 12.67
C LEU A 504 -5.74 2.79 13.09
N ALA A 505 -5.41 4.07 13.22
CA ALA A 505 -4.08 4.50 13.67
C ALA A 505 -3.80 4.12 15.12
N GLU A 506 -4.78 4.25 16.02
CA GLU A 506 -4.64 3.85 17.44
C GLU A 506 -4.43 2.34 17.58
N VAL A 507 -5.09 1.53 16.75
CA VAL A 507 -4.88 0.07 16.70
C VAL A 507 -3.53 -0.30 16.09
N ALA A 508 -3.11 0.37 15.02
CA ALA A 508 -1.87 0.07 14.32
C ALA A 508 -0.62 0.51 15.09
N PHE A 509 -0.72 1.58 15.88
CA PHE A 509 0.38 2.15 16.65
C PHE A 509 0.03 2.23 18.14
N PRO A 510 0.00 1.09 18.85
CA PRO A 510 -0.25 1.09 20.28
C PRO A 510 0.86 1.89 20.99
N SER A 511 0.46 2.86 21.80
CA SER A 511 1.38 3.72 22.56
C SER A 511 1.36 3.37 24.05
N THR A 512 2.52 3.43 24.71
CA THR A 512 2.58 3.30 26.16
C THR A 512 2.50 4.68 26.84
N PRO A 513 1.87 4.78 28.04
CA PRO A 513 1.85 6.04 28.78
C PRO A 513 3.28 6.56 29.07
N GLY A 514 3.56 7.81 28.72
CA GLY A 514 4.88 8.42 28.87
C GLY A 514 5.75 8.42 27.61
N GLU A 515 5.37 7.70 26.55
CA GLU A 515 6.01 7.82 25.25
C GLU A 515 5.56 9.09 24.54
N MET A 516 6.39 10.13 24.59
CA MET A 516 6.19 11.37 23.84
C MET A 516 6.51 11.15 22.36
N GLY A 517 5.68 11.68 21.46
CA GLY A 517 5.98 11.71 20.03
C GLY A 517 4.76 11.70 19.13
N VAL A 518 5.01 11.44 17.85
CA VAL A 518 3.97 11.46 16.81
C VAL A 518 4.08 10.20 15.96
N ASN A 519 2.92 9.67 15.59
CA ASN A 519 2.76 8.69 14.51
C ASN A 519 2.23 9.42 13.28
N THR A 520 2.82 9.19 12.12
CA THR A 520 2.46 9.92 10.89
C THR A 520 1.75 8.99 9.90
N VAL A 521 0.51 9.28 9.57
CA VAL A 521 -0.29 8.47 8.64
C VAL A 521 -0.62 9.29 7.40
N MET A 522 -0.12 8.87 6.24
CA MET A 522 -0.38 9.52 4.96
C MET A 522 -1.81 9.25 4.49
N VAL A 523 -2.61 10.29 4.27
CA VAL A 523 -4.03 10.18 3.85
C VAL A 523 -4.30 10.71 2.44
N GLU A 524 -3.28 10.76 1.59
CA GLU A 524 -3.38 11.29 0.21
C GLU A 524 -4.44 10.56 -0.63
N ALA A 525 -4.56 9.23 -0.50
CA ALA A 525 -5.57 8.45 -1.20
C ALA A 525 -6.99 8.92 -0.85
N MET A 526 -7.24 9.22 0.42
CA MET A 526 -8.53 9.73 0.89
C MET A 526 -8.77 11.17 0.43
N ALA A 527 -7.74 12.00 0.35
CA ALA A 527 -7.85 13.36 -0.18
C ALA A 527 -8.24 13.37 -1.66
N ASN A 528 -7.66 12.46 -2.46
CA ASN A 528 -8.01 12.29 -3.86
C ASN A 528 -9.44 11.75 -4.01
N HIS A 529 -9.84 10.79 -3.18
CA HIS A 529 -11.21 10.26 -3.18
C HIS A 529 -12.26 11.33 -2.82
N ALA A 530 -12.01 12.13 -1.77
CA ALA A 530 -12.88 13.25 -1.41
C ALA A 530 -13.05 14.26 -2.57
N LYS A 531 -12.03 14.42 -3.41
CA LYS A 531 -12.08 15.31 -4.58
C LYS A 531 -12.88 14.72 -5.75
N SER A 532 -12.77 13.42 -5.99
CA SER A 532 -13.35 12.78 -7.18
C SER A 532 -14.70 12.09 -6.94
N CYS A 533 -15.06 11.81 -5.69
CA CYS A 533 -16.28 11.09 -5.36
C CYS A 533 -17.51 11.89 -5.79
N LYS A 534 -18.45 11.22 -6.47
CA LYS A 534 -19.68 11.83 -6.98
C LYS A 534 -20.94 11.38 -6.24
N ASP A 535 -20.78 10.42 -5.33
CA ASP A 535 -21.88 9.81 -4.60
C ASP A 535 -21.60 9.87 -3.08
N PRO A 536 -22.49 10.48 -2.29
CA PRO A 536 -22.34 10.58 -0.84
C PRO A 536 -22.34 9.23 -0.13
N GLU A 537 -23.14 8.26 -0.60
CA GLU A 537 -23.22 6.94 0.02
C GLU A 537 -21.94 6.14 -0.22
N ILE A 538 -21.38 6.22 -1.43
CA ILE A 538 -20.09 5.59 -1.75
C ILE A 538 -19.01 6.13 -0.81
N PHE A 539 -18.99 7.44 -0.57
CA PHE A 539 -18.00 8.06 0.30
C PHE A 539 -18.15 7.60 1.77
N ASP A 540 -19.35 7.55 2.34
CA ASP A 540 -19.59 7.09 3.72
C ASP A 540 -19.27 5.59 3.90
N CYS A 541 -19.52 4.78 2.87
CA CYS A 541 -19.24 3.33 2.88
C CYS A 541 -17.83 2.97 2.41
N THR A 542 -17.01 3.96 2.04
CA THR A 542 -15.62 3.71 1.65
C THR A 542 -14.88 3.13 2.85
N ASN A 543 -14.34 1.92 2.67
CA ASN A 543 -13.46 1.26 3.61
C ASN A 543 -12.01 1.47 3.20
N PHE A 544 -11.11 1.38 4.17
CA PHE A 544 -9.69 1.49 3.96
C PHE A 544 -8.91 0.77 5.05
N GLU A 545 -7.64 0.50 4.76
CA GLU A 545 -6.69 -0.06 5.70
C GLU A 545 -5.53 0.90 5.94
N LEU A 546 -4.88 0.72 7.09
CA LEU A 546 -3.65 1.41 7.41
C LEU A 546 -2.49 0.41 7.24
N VAL A 547 -1.62 0.70 6.28
CA VAL A 547 -0.36 -0.03 6.10
C VAL A 547 0.70 0.66 6.94
N ALA A 548 1.03 0.08 8.09
CA ALA A 548 2.01 0.60 9.03
C ALA A 548 3.43 0.16 8.66
N ASN A 549 4.38 1.09 8.83
CA ASN A 549 5.82 0.87 8.70
C ASN A 549 6.46 0.80 10.10
N ALA A 550 7.67 0.25 10.17
CA ALA A 550 8.40 0.09 11.44
C ALA A 550 8.83 1.41 12.11
N ASP A 551 8.85 2.53 11.38
CA ASP A 551 9.30 3.85 11.82
C ASP A 551 8.18 4.74 12.38
N ASN A 552 7.03 4.15 12.76
CA ASN A 552 5.81 4.85 13.20
C ASN A 552 5.20 5.76 12.12
N THR A 553 5.51 5.45 10.86
CA THR A 553 4.79 6.00 9.72
C THR A 553 3.82 4.97 9.17
N GLY A 554 2.77 5.41 8.50
CA GLY A 554 1.85 4.54 7.80
C GLY A 554 1.16 5.27 6.68
N LYS A 555 0.36 4.54 5.90
CA LYS A 555 -0.48 5.13 4.85
C LYS A 555 -1.85 4.48 4.81
N ILE A 556 -2.86 5.29 4.51
CA ILE A 556 -4.21 4.82 4.24
C ILE A 556 -4.28 4.33 2.78
N VAL A 557 -4.78 3.11 2.61
CA VAL A 557 -5.04 2.49 1.31
C VAL A 557 -6.53 2.19 1.22
N LEU A 558 -7.20 2.74 0.21
CA LEU A 558 -8.62 2.51 -0.01
C LEU A 558 -8.88 1.07 -0.43
N SER A 559 -9.93 0.47 0.12
CA SER A 559 -10.31 -0.90 -0.21
C SER A 559 -10.83 -0.99 -1.65
N PRO A 560 -10.63 -2.14 -2.33
CA PRO A 560 -11.03 -2.33 -3.73
C PRO A 560 -12.54 -2.59 -3.91
N TRP A 561 -13.32 -2.64 -2.83
CA TRP A 561 -14.74 -2.98 -2.87
C TRP A 561 -15.52 -1.91 -3.66
N GLN A 562 -16.07 -2.30 -4.79
CA GLN A 562 -16.82 -1.40 -5.66
C GLN A 562 -18.25 -1.30 -5.15
N ILE A 563 -18.58 -0.13 -4.64
CA ILE A 563 -19.95 0.19 -4.21
C ILE A 563 -20.67 0.78 -5.41
N VAL A 564 -21.74 0.11 -5.85
CA VAL A 564 -22.57 0.57 -6.97
C VAL A 564 -23.99 0.80 -6.47
N THR A 565 -24.37 2.07 -6.45
CA THR A 565 -25.66 2.61 -5.96
C THR A 565 -26.52 3.15 -7.09
N ASP A 566 -25.90 3.55 -8.21
CA ASP A 566 -26.56 4.14 -9.37
C ASP A 566 -27.45 3.10 -10.11
N PRO A 567 -28.77 3.31 -10.16
CA PRO A 567 -29.69 2.42 -10.88
C PRO A 567 -29.36 2.26 -12.38
N ASP A 568 -28.86 3.31 -13.04
CA ASP A 568 -28.52 3.26 -14.47
C ASP A 568 -27.26 2.43 -14.73
N VAL A 569 -26.33 2.40 -13.78
CA VAL A 569 -25.15 1.51 -13.81
C VAL A 569 -25.60 0.07 -13.59
N LEU A 570 -26.43 -0.20 -12.58
CA LEU A 570 -26.95 -1.54 -12.29
C LEU A 570 -27.74 -2.11 -13.47
N GLN A 571 -28.57 -1.29 -14.11
CA GLN A 571 -29.34 -1.69 -15.29
C GLN A 571 -28.42 -2.00 -16.49
N ARG A 572 -27.38 -1.19 -16.73
CA ARG A 572 -26.38 -1.50 -17.77
C ARG A 572 -25.65 -2.81 -17.50
N LEU A 573 -25.22 -3.05 -16.26
CA LEU A 573 -24.57 -4.30 -15.86
C LEU A 573 -25.48 -5.51 -16.08
N ARG A 574 -26.79 -5.36 -15.89
CA ARG A 574 -27.76 -6.42 -16.18
C ARG A 574 -27.87 -6.68 -17.68
N VAL A 575 -28.10 -5.65 -18.48
CA VAL A 575 -28.21 -5.76 -19.95
C VAL A 575 -26.95 -6.38 -20.57
N GLU A 576 -25.76 -6.01 -20.09
CA GLU A 576 -24.50 -6.60 -20.57
C GLU A 576 -24.35 -8.07 -20.17
N CYS A 577 -24.86 -8.47 -19.01
CA CYS A 577 -24.89 -9.86 -18.56
C CYS A 577 -25.86 -10.67 -19.42
N ASP A 578 -27.08 -10.19 -19.64
CA ASP A 578 -28.09 -10.84 -20.47
C ASP A 578 -27.58 -11.04 -21.91
N SER A 579 -26.92 -10.03 -22.47
CA SER A 579 -26.25 -10.12 -23.78
C SER A 579 -25.18 -11.19 -23.79
N LEU A 580 -24.30 -11.25 -22.76
CA LEU A 580 -23.27 -12.27 -22.68
C LEU A 580 -23.87 -13.68 -22.60
N LEU A 581 -24.85 -13.89 -21.72
CA LEU A 581 -25.48 -15.20 -21.54
C LEU A 581 -26.24 -15.65 -22.80
N SER A 582 -26.88 -14.71 -23.50
CA SER A 582 -27.50 -14.96 -24.81
C SER A 582 -26.48 -15.38 -25.86
N GLU A 583 -25.32 -14.73 -25.93
CA GLU A 583 -24.22 -15.12 -26.83
C GLU A 583 -23.70 -16.53 -26.53
N VAL A 584 -23.65 -16.92 -25.25
CA VAL A 584 -23.27 -18.28 -24.83
C VAL A 584 -24.32 -19.30 -25.28
N GLN A 585 -25.60 -19.02 -25.04
CA GLN A 585 -26.72 -19.89 -25.44
C GLN A 585 -26.77 -20.09 -26.96
N LEU A 586 -26.52 -19.03 -27.73
CA LEU A 586 -26.44 -19.04 -29.20
C LEU A 586 -25.11 -19.59 -29.74
N ARG A 587 -24.15 -19.94 -28.87
CA ARG A 587 -22.80 -20.42 -29.22
C ARG A 587 -22.03 -19.45 -30.12
N SER A 588 -22.29 -18.14 -30.00
CA SER A 588 -21.66 -17.10 -30.82
C SER A 588 -20.37 -16.53 -30.22
N ILE A 589 -20.10 -16.82 -28.94
CA ILE A 589 -18.87 -16.41 -28.24
C ILE A 589 -17.94 -17.61 -28.00
N ARG A 590 -16.63 -17.38 -28.14
CA ARG A 590 -15.59 -18.37 -27.84
C ARG A 590 -15.23 -18.37 -26.35
N GLU A 591 -14.79 -19.51 -25.83
CA GLU A 591 -14.36 -19.70 -24.43
C GLU A 591 -13.39 -18.62 -23.93
N ASN A 592 -12.31 -18.34 -24.68
CA ASN A 592 -11.33 -17.32 -24.29
C ASN A 592 -11.93 -15.91 -24.19
N ALA A 593 -12.90 -15.58 -25.06
CA ALA A 593 -13.57 -14.29 -25.04
C ALA A 593 -14.54 -14.19 -23.87
N PHE A 594 -15.28 -15.27 -23.57
CA PHE A 594 -16.12 -15.36 -22.37
C PHE A 594 -15.28 -15.20 -21.10
N ALA A 595 -14.20 -15.98 -20.97
CA ALA A 595 -13.29 -15.92 -19.83
C ALA A 595 -12.69 -14.51 -19.63
N ALA A 596 -12.31 -13.84 -20.72
CA ALA A 596 -11.79 -12.48 -20.67
C ALA A 596 -12.85 -11.47 -20.21
N ARG A 597 -14.08 -11.54 -20.72
CA ARG A 597 -15.20 -10.65 -20.34
C ARG A 597 -15.61 -10.81 -18.87
N VAL A 598 -15.62 -12.05 -18.37
CA VAL A 598 -15.89 -12.35 -16.96
C VAL A 598 -14.76 -11.82 -16.07
N SER A 599 -13.51 -12.12 -16.43
CA SER A 599 -12.34 -11.75 -15.60
C SER A 599 -12.01 -10.25 -15.61
N ALA A 600 -12.43 -9.50 -16.64
CA ALA A 600 -12.19 -8.07 -16.73
C ALA A 600 -12.96 -7.23 -15.68
N GLY A 601 -13.93 -7.84 -14.98
CA GLY A 601 -14.78 -7.17 -14.00
C GLY A 601 -15.67 -6.08 -14.61
N ALA A 602 -15.95 -6.16 -15.92
CA ALA A 602 -16.88 -5.25 -16.59
C ALA A 602 -18.34 -5.69 -16.33
N ILE A 603 -18.61 -6.99 -16.43
CA ILE A 603 -19.95 -7.57 -16.25
C ILE A 603 -20.17 -8.05 -14.82
N PHE A 604 -19.11 -8.55 -14.18
CA PHE A 604 -19.11 -9.04 -12.81
C PHE A 604 -18.05 -8.26 -12.00
N PRO A 605 -18.38 -7.05 -11.51
CA PRO A 605 -17.41 -6.14 -10.90
C PRO A 605 -16.58 -6.75 -9.78
N GLU A 606 -17.14 -7.70 -9.05
CA GLU A 606 -16.51 -8.36 -7.92
C GLU A 606 -15.30 -9.23 -8.31
N PHE A 607 -15.10 -9.58 -9.58
CA PHE A 607 -13.85 -10.20 -10.03
C PHE A 607 -12.61 -9.33 -9.77
N ARG A 608 -12.79 -8.00 -9.65
CA ARG A 608 -11.73 -7.06 -9.28
C ARG A 608 -11.30 -7.18 -7.82
N TYR A 609 -12.14 -7.78 -6.97
CA TYR A 609 -11.87 -7.94 -5.54
C TYR A 609 -10.75 -8.95 -5.28
N PHE A 610 -10.48 -9.82 -6.25
CA PHE A 610 -9.40 -10.78 -6.21
C PHE A 610 -8.04 -10.23 -6.68
N ASN A 611 -7.95 -8.93 -7.02
CA ASN A 611 -6.69 -8.30 -7.43
C ASN A 611 -5.78 -8.02 -6.23
N ASP A 612 -5.30 -9.08 -5.58
CA ASP A 612 -4.26 -9.02 -4.55
C ASP A 612 -3.09 -9.93 -4.97
N ASP A 613 -2.18 -9.38 -5.78
CA ASP A 613 -1.05 -10.10 -6.36
C ASP A 613 -0.11 -10.75 -5.32
N ASN A 614 -0.23 -10.35 -4.05
CA ASN A 614 0.62 -10.82 -2.96
C ASN A 614 0.00 -11.94 -2.10
N ASP A 615 -1.28 -12.30 -2.30
CA ASP A 615 -1.94 -13.36 -1.53
C ASP A 615 -2.27 -14.58 -2.43
N PRO A 616 -1.50 -15.68 -2.34
CA PRO A 616 -1.73 -16.86 -3.17
C PRO A 616 -3.11 -17.49 -2.93
N ALA A 617 -3.70 -17.33 -1.73
CA ALA A 617 -5.04 -17.86 -1.43
C ALA A 617 -6.15 -17.04 -2.12
N VAL A 618 -5.93 -15.75 -2.39
CA VAL A 618 -6.89 -14.93 -3.14
C VAL A 618 -6.82 -15.25 -4.63
N ALA A 619 -5.61 -15.44 -5.17
CA ALA A 619 -5.41 -15.89 -6.54
C ALA A 619 -6.03 -17.27 -6.78
N GLU A 620 -5.88 -18.17 -5.82
CA GLU A 620 -6.53 -19.48 -5.78
C GLU A 620 -8.06 -19.38 -5.93
N LEU A 621 -8.70 -18.61 -5.05
CA LEU A 621 -10.15 -18.38 -5.07
C LEU A 621 -10.62 -17.78 -6.40
N GLN A 622 -9.85 -16.85 -6.99
CA GLN A 622 -10.16 -16.28 -8.30
C GLN A 622 -10.17 -17.34 -9.39
N LYS A 623 -9.17 -18.22 -9.39
CA LYS A 623 -9.05 -19.31 -10.38
C LYS A 623 -10.18 -20.31 -10.25
N GLN A 624 -10.56 -20.66 -9.02
CA GLN A 624 -11.70 -21.53 -8.74
C GLN A 624 -13.03 -20.91 -9.20
N ALA A 625 -13.28 -19.64 -8.87
CA ALA A 625 -14.47 -18.91 -9.31
C ALA A 625 -14.55 -18.82 -10.84
N LYS A 626 -13.42 -18.55 -11.49
CA LYS A 626 -13.34 -18.51 -12.96
C LYS A 626 -13.61 -19.89 -13.59
N CYS A 627 -13.07 -20.97 -13.02
CA CYS A 627 -13.32 -22.33 -13.51
C CYS A 627 -14.79 -22.75 -13.30
N ALA A 628 -15.43 -22.32 -12.21
CA ALA A 628 -16.86 -22.54 -11.99
C ALA A 628 -17.71 -21.79 -13.02
N MET A 629 -17.36 -20.54 -13.35
CA MET A 629 -18.01 -19.78 -14.45
C MET A 629 -17.79 -20.42 -15.82
N LEU A 630 -16.62 -20.99 -16.08
CA LEU A 630 -16.36 -21.77 -17.29
C LEU A 630 -17.17 -23.06 -17.34
N SER A 631 -17.40 -23.70 -16.19
CA SER A 631 -18.27 -24.87 -16.10
C SER A 631 -19.72 -24.54 -16.48
N VAL A 632 -20.21 -23.36 -16.09
CA VAL A 632 -21.49 -22.81 -16.57
C VAL A 632 -21.47 -22.61 -18.09
N PHE A 633 -20.40 -22.02 -18.64
CA PHE A 633 -20.25 -21.83 -20.08
C PHE A 633 -20.24 -23.14 -20.87
N TRP A 634 -19.44 -24.13 -20.46
CA TRP A 634 -19.31 -25.41 -21.16
C TRP A 634 -20.59 -26.23 -21.11
N THR A 635 -21.31 -26.20 -19.98
CA THR A 635 -22.63 -26.85 -19.88
C THR A 635 -23.63 -26.15 -20.77
N MET A 636 -23.84 -24.84 -20.62
CA MET A 636 -24.73 -24.03 -21.45
C MET A 636 -24.54 -24.25 -22.97
N SER A 637 -23.29 -24.21 -23.43
CA SER A 637 -22.93 -24.33 -24.84
C SER A 637 -22.70 -25.76 -25.33
N ASP A 638 -22.94 -26.75 -24.48
CA ASP A 638 -22.80 -28.18 -24.75
C ASP A 638 -21.41 -28.56 -25.30
N GLN A 639 -20.37 -28.14 -24.59
CA GLN A 639 -18.95 -28.31 -24.96
C GLN A 639 -18.30 -29.42 -24.13
N TYR A 640 -18.70 -30.67 -24.36
CA TYR A 640 -18.16 -31.86 -23.69
C TYR A 640 -16.62 -31.95 -23.73
N GLU A 641 -16.02 -31.75 -24.91
CA GLU A 641 -14.57 -31.86 -25.09
C GLU A 641 -13.80 -30.81 -24.28
N ALA A 642 -14.34 -29.59 -24.17
CA ALA A 642 -13.74 -28.52 -23.37
C ALA A 642 -13.90 -28.81 -21.88
N PHE A 643 -15.08 -29.28 -21.44
CA PHE A 643 -15.33 -29.64 -20.05
C PHE A 643 -14.40 -30.73 -19.53
N THR A 644 -14.08 -31.73 -20.38
CA THR A 644 -13.30 -32.92 -19.96
C THR A 644 -11.82 -32.88 -20.32
N ARG A 645 -11.35 -31.85 -21.04
CA ARG A 645 -9.97 -31.77 -21.61
C ARG A 645 -8.85 -32.02 -20.60
N SER A 646 -9.03 -31.57 -19.36
CA SER A 646 -8.02 -31.66 -18.30
C SER A 646 -8.07 -32.98 -17.52
N GLN A 647 -9.06 -33.85 -17.76
CA GLN A 647 -9.24 -35.09 -17.03
C GLN A 647 -8.32 -36.21 -17.55
N LEU A 648 -7.96 -37.14 -16.68
CA LEU A 648 -7.25 -38.36 -17.08
C LEU A 648 -8.17 -39.25 -17.90
N VAL A 649 -7.66 -39.84 -18.98
CA VAL A 649 -8.43 -40.72 -19.88
C VAL A 649 -9.13 -41.87 -19.15
N SER A 650 -8.52 -42.41 -18.09
CA SER A 650 -9.09 -43.49 -17.28
C SER A 650 -10.24 -43.07 -16.37
N GLU A 651 -10.37 -41.77 -16.06
CA GLU A 651 -11.39 -41.22 -15.17
C GLU A 651 -12.30 -40.19 -15.88
N GLN A 652 -12.12 -40.02 -17.18
CA GLN A 652 -12.81 -39.02 -17.97
C GLN A 652 -14.31 -39.27 -17.95
N LEU A 653 -15.09 -38.22 -17.73
CA LEU A 653 -16.54 -38.27 -17.81
C LEU A 653 -16.97 -38.79 -19.18
N SER A 654 -17.81 -39.81 -19.23
CA SER A 654 -18.31 -40.40 -20.46
C SER A 654 -19.34 -39.47 -21.13
N GLU A 655 -19.46 -39.57 -22.46
CA GLU A 655 -20.44 -38.78 -23.22
C GLU A 655 -21.89 -39.08 -22.80
N ALA A 656 -22.20 -40.32 -22.44
CA ALA A 656 -23.51 -40.69 -21.89
C ALA A 656 -23.79 -39.99 -20.55
N SER A 657 -22.82 -39.99 -19.64
CA SER A 657 -22.92 -39.27 -18.36
C SER A 657 -22.95 -37.75 -18.52
N TRP A 658 -22.29 -37.21 -19.53
CA TRP A 658 -22.42 -35.80 -19.91
C TRP A 658 -23.85 -35.46 -20.33
N GLN A 659 -24.48 -36.29 -21.18
CA GLN A 659 -25.87 -36.08 -21.60
C GLN A 659 -26.84 -36.18 -20.42
N ASP A 660 -26.61 -37.10 -19.47
CA ASP A 660 -27.38 -37.17 -18.22
C ASP A 660 -27.26 -35.88 -17.40
N LEU A 661 -26.03 -35.37 -17.22
CA LEU A 661 -25.78 -34.10 -16.52
C LEU A 661 -26.47 -32.94 -17.24
N ARG A 662 -26.39 -32.93 -18.58
CA ARG A 662 -26.97 -31.88 -19.41
C ARG A 662 -28.48 -31.86 -19.28
N SER A 663 -29.12 -33.03 -19.39
CA SER A 663 -30.57 -33.18 -19.27
C SER A 663 -31.07 -32.73 -17.90
N TRP A 664 -30.34 -33.05 -16.83
CA TRP A 664 -30.68 -32.53 -15.50
C TRP A 664 -30.56 -31.01 -15.40
N LEU A 665 -29.60 -30.41 -16.10
CA LEU A 665 -29.38 -28.97 -16.16
C LEU A 665 -30.24 -28.23 -17.18
N ASP A 666 -31.10 -28.90 -17.97
CA ASP A 666 -31.93 -28.26 -18.99
C ASP A 666 -32.74 -27.05 -18.47
N PRO A 667 -33.35 -27.08 -17.27
CA PRO A 667 -34.05 -25.92 -16.71
C PRO A 667 -33.14 -24.68 -16.54
N MET A 668 -31.85 -24.89 -16.29
CA MET A 668 -30.87 -23.79 -16.23
C MET A 668 -30.58 -23.21 -17.62
N VAL A 669 -30.73 -23.97 -18.71
CA VAL A 669 -30.41 -23.51 -20.08
C VAL A 669 -31.53 -22.69 -20.68
N GLU A 670 -32.76 -23.00 -20.29
CA GLU A 670 -33.96 -22.39 -20.83
C GLU A 670 -34.22 -21.00 -20.23
N ASP A 671 -33.81 -20.77 -18.98
CA ASP A 671 -34.02 -19.52 -18.26
C ASP A 671 -32.70 -18.79 -17.94
N LEU A 672 -32.48 -17.66 -18.62
CA LEU A 672 -31.30 -16.82 -18.41
C LEU A 672 -31.24 -16.18 -17.00
N ASP A 673 -32.39 -15.91 -16.37
CA ASP A 673 -32.41 -15.38 -15.00
C ASP A 673 -31.88 -16.44 -14.01
N THR A 674 -32.24 -17.71 -14.19
CA THR A 674 -31.66 -18.84 -13.45
C THR A 674 -30.15 -18.92 -13.62
N VAL A 675 -29.62 -18.77 -14.85
CA VAL A 675 -28.17 -18.76 -15.10
C VAL A 675 -27.49 -17.59 -14.40
N MET A 676 -28.09 -16.41 -14.44
CA MET A 676 -27.58 -15.22 -13.78
C MET A 676 -27.54 -15.40 -12.25
N ILE A 677 -28.57 -15.99 -11.65
CA ILE A 677 -28.60 -16.32 -10.22
C ILE A 677 -27.45 -17.29 -9.87
N ILE A 678 -27.25 -18.34 -10.67
CA ILE A 678 -26.18 -19.32 -10.45
C ILE A 678 -24.79 -18.67 -10.55
N CYS A 679 -24.55 -17.85 -11.56
CA CYS A 679 -23.31 -17.08 -11.71
C CYS A 679 -23.09 -16.16 -10.49
N THR A 680 -24.10 -15.39 -10.09
CA THR A 680 -24.00 -14.49 -8.93
C THR A 680 -23.76 -15.28 -7.64
N SER A 681 -24.38 -16.43 -7.45
CA SER A 681 -24.14 -17.32 -6.30
C SER A 681 -22.69 -17.79 -6.20
N ILE A 682 -22.11 -18.24 -7.33
CA ILE A 682 -20.69 -18.64 -7.41
C ILE A 682 -19.80 -17.49 -6.96
N LEU A 683 -20.06 -16.28 -7.49
CA LEU A 683 -19.23 -15.11 -7.24
C LEU A 683 -19.35 -14.60 -5.79
N VAL A 684 -20.57 -14.46 -5.27
CA VAL A 684 -20.82 -14.02 -3.88
C VAL A 684 -20.17 -14.99 -2.89
N SER A 685 -20.30 -16.30 -3.11
CA SER A 685 -19.66 -17.30 -2.27
C SER A 685 -18.12 -17.21 -2.32
N ALA A 686 -17.54 -16.99 -3.51
CA ALA A 686 -16.08 -16.85 -3.64
C ALA A 686 -15.54 -15.54 -3.02
N VAL A 687 -16.23 -14.41 -3.23
CA VAL A 687 -15.86 -13.10 -2.67
C VAL A 687 -15.92 -13.11 -1.16
N CYS A 688 -16.97 -13.72 -0.59
CA CYS A 688 -17.10 -13.89 0.85
C CYS A 688 -16.08 -14.88 1.43
N GLN A 689 -15.18 -15.47 0.64
CA GLN A 689 -14.02 -16.23 1.10
C GLN A 689 -12.72 -15.41 1.17
N ILE A 690 -12.67 -14.24 0.55
CA ILE A 690 -11.50 -13.36 0.56
C ILE A 690 -11.22 -12.91 2.02
N PRO A 691 -10.04 -13.21 2.59
CA PRO A 691 -9.73 -12.89 3.98
C PRO A 691 -9.88 -11.40 4.31
N LYS A 692 -9.40 -10.53 3.41
CA LYS A 692 -9.51 -9.06 3.55
C LYS A 692 -10.96 -8.59 3.52
N PHE A 693 -11.79 -9.15 2.65
CA PHE A 693 -13.22 -8.83 2.55
C PHE A 693 -13.94 -9.17 3.85
N ARG A 694 -13.71 -10.38 4.38
CA ARG A 694 -14.26 -10.86 5.66
C ARG A 694 -13.89 -9.95 6.82
N LYS A 695 -12.60 -9.64 6.98
CA LYS A 695 -12.10 -8.84 8.10
C LYS A 695 -12.73 -7.45 8.15
N GLN A 696 -12.99 -6.84 6.99
CA GLN A 696 -13.52 -5.48 6.92
C GLN A 696 -15.05 -5.42 7.00
N LEU A 697 -15.77 -6.36 6.38
CA LEU A 697 -17.23 -6.30 6.25
C LEU A 697 -17.99 -7.20 7.20
N ALA A 698 -17.34 -8.20 7.81
CA ALA A 698 -17.93 -9.12 8.78
C ALA A 698 -16.94 -9.44 9.92
N PRO A 699 -16.43 -8.42 10.65
CA PRO A 699 -15.44 -8.64 11.70
C PRO A 699 -16.02 -9.49 12.84
N GLY A 700 -15.28 -10.54 13.25
CA GLY A 700 -15.67 -11.40 14.37
C GLY A 700 -16.66 -12.52 14.03
N ILE A 701 -17.07 -12.66 12.77
CA ILE A 701 -17.88 -13.79 12.29
C ILE A 701 -16.96 -14.82 11.64
N SER A 702 -17.09 -16.09 12.01
CA SER A 702 -16.22 -17.17 11.55
C SER A 702 -16.88 -18.10 10.54
N GLU A 703 -18.18 -18.37 10.69
CA GLU A 703 -18.94 -19.26 9.80
C GLU A 703 -19.21 -18.61 8.44
N HIS A 704 -18.94 -19.34 7.35
CA HIS A 704 -19.02 -18.77 6.00
C HIS A 704 -20.44 -18.37 5.58
N SER A 705 -21.44 -19.19 5.91
CA SER A 705 -22.84 -18.90 5.67
C SER A 705 -23.33 -17.69 6.47
N GLU A 706 -22.83 -17.50 7.69
CA GLU A 706 -23.12 -16.32 8.50
C GLU A 706 -22.49 -15.04 7.96
N ILE A 707 -21.26 -15.14 7.42
CA ILE A 707 -20.61 -14.02 6.73
C ILE A 707 -21.44 -13.59 5.53
N ILE A 708 -21.86 -14.54 4.68
CA ILE A 708 -22.67 -14.22 3.50
C ILE A 708 -23.97 -13.52 3.93
N ARG A 709 -24.69 -14.09 4.91
CA ARG A 709 -25.91 -13.49 5.46
C ARG A 709 -25.66 -12.07 5.96
N HIS A 710 -24.63 -11.87 6.78
CA HIS A 710 -24.30 -10.57 7.33
C HIS A 710 -24.01 -9.54 6.23
N VAL A 711 -23.26 -9.92 5.20
CA VAL A 711 -22.91 -9.03 4.08
C VAL A 711 -24.15 -8.70 3.23
N LEU A 712 -25.00 -9.69 2.93
CA LEU A 712 -26.23 -9.48 2.15
C LEU A 712 -27.25 -8.61 2.91
N GLU A 713 -27.29 -8.69 4.24
CA GLU A 713 -28.19 -7.88 5.08
C GLU A 713 -27.68 -6.46 5.31
N ASN A 714 -26.40 -6.31 5.65
CA ASN A 714 -25.86 -5.04 6.15
C ASN A 714 -25.11 -4.24 5.08
N CYS A 715 -24.56 -4.90 4.06
CA CYS A 715 -23.70 -4.28 3.05
C CYS A 715 -23.95 -4.79 1.61
N PRO A 716 -25.20 -5.00 1.13
CA PRO A 716 -25.44 -5.63 -0.18
C PRO A 716 -24.85 -4.84 -1.35
N LYS A 717 -24.72 -3.51 -1.22
CA LYS A 717 -24.22 -2.58 -2.25
C LYS A 717 -22.76 -2.81 -2.65
N VAL A 718 -21.97 -3.52 -1.82
CA VAL A 718 -20.60 -3.92 -2.15
C VAL A 718 -20.58 -5.12 -3.11
N LEU A 719 -21.73 -5.72 -3.41
CA LEU A 719 -21.94 -6.82 -4.35
C LEU A 719 -22.87 -6.36 -5.48
N PRO A 720 -22.35 -5.61 -6.49
CA PRO A 720 -23.17 -5.12 -7.61
C PRO A 720 -23.92 -6.21 -8.37
N SER A 721 -23.33 -7.40 -8.52
CA SER A 721 -23.95 -8.55 -9.20
C SER A 721 -25.16 -9.10 -8.44
N TYR A 722 -25.17 -9.00 -7.11
CA TYR A 722 -26.35 -9.30 -6.28
C TYR A 722 -27.37 -8.15 -6.33
N THR A 723 -26.89 -6.91 -6.23
CA THR A 723 -27.74 -5.72 -6.16
C THR A 723 -28.50 -5.47 -7.47
N ARG A 724 -27.92 -5.81 -8.63
CA ARG A 724 -28.57 -5.64 -9.95
C ARG A 724 -29.74 -6.61 -10.20
N LEU A 725 -29.88 -7.68 -9.41
CA LEU A 725 -30.97 -8.65 -9.57
C LEU A 725 -32.32 -8.02 -9.19
N GLU A 726 -33.41 -8.45 -9.81
CA GLU A 726 -34.77 -8.12 -9.38
C GLU A 726 -35.10 -8.70 -8.01
N GLU A 727 -36.14 -8.18 -7.37
CA GLU A 727 -36.52 -8.54 -6.00
C GLU A 727 -36.78 -10.06 -5.84
N GLY A 728 -37.50 -10.69 -6.77
CA GLY A 728 -37.76 -12.14 -6.77
C GLY A 728 -36.47 -12.99 -6.86
N PRO A 729 -35.69 -12.87 -7.95
CA PRO A 729 -34.38 -13.53 -8.09
C PRO A 729 -33.42 -13.29 -6.91
N ARG A 730 -33.45 -12.09 -6.33
CA ARG A 730 -32.61 -11.72 -5.18
C ARG A 730 -33.04 -12.46 -3.91
N GLN A 731 -34.34 -12.58 -3.64
CA GLN A 731 -34.87 -13.36 -2.52
C GLN A 731 -34.56 -14.85 -2.68
N LEU A 732 -34.71 -15.39 -3.90
CA LEU A 732 -34.34 -16.78 -4.22
C LEU A 732 -32.85 -17.04 -3.98
N LEU A 733 -31.97 -16.17 -4.48
CA LEU A 733 -30.53 -16.29 -4.26
C LEU A 733 -30.16 -16.22 -2.78
N ARG A 734 -30.80 -15.30 -2.04
CA ARG A 734 -30.60 -15.16 -0.60
C ARG A 734 -30.97 -16.46 0.14
N ALA A 735 -32.12 -17.04 -0.16
CA ALA A 735 -32.51 -18.34 0.38
C ALA A 735 -31.49 -19.44 0.00
N CYS A 736 -31.00 -19.48 -1.24
CA CYS A 736 -29.99 -20.46 -1.65
C CYS A 736 -28.65 -20.33 -0.89
N LEU A 737 -28.25 -19.10 -0.54
CA LEU A 737 -26.96 -18.82 0.09
C LEU A 737 -26.98 -18.88 1.62
N GLU A 738 -28.14 -18.64 2.26
CA GLU A 738 -28.28 -18.66 3.72
C GLU A 738 -28.23 -20.06 4.32
N HIS A 739 -28.53 -21.10 3.53
CA HIS A 739 -28.57 -22.49 3.95
C HIS A 739 -27.29 -23.23 3.55
N ASP A 740 -26.57 -23.77 4.53
CA ASP A 740 -25.26 -24.42 4.35
C ASP A 740 -25.39 -25.91 4.00
N PHE A 741 -25.97 -26.22 2.83
CA PHE A 741 -25.99 -27.59 2.33
C PHE A 741 -24.73 -27.90 1.50
N ASN A 742 -23.82 -28.68 2.08
CA ASN A 742 -22.63 -29.13 1.37
C ASN A 742 -22.90 -30.44 0.60
N LEU A 743 -23.02 -30.30 -0.73
CA LEU A 743 -23.32 -31.37 -1.67
C LEU A 743 -22.28 -32.51 -1.65
N GLU A 744 -20.99 -32.20 -1.53
CA GLU A 744 -19.90 -33.20 -1.52
C GLU A 744 -19.93 -34.04 -0.23
N ARG A 745 -20.22 -33.41 0.92
CA ARG A 745 -20.38 -34.11 2.20
C ARG A 745 -21.59 -35.03 2.23
N PHE A 746 -22.66 -34.64 1.52
CA PHE A 746 -23.83 -35.48 1.37
C PHE A 746 -23.52 -36.75 0.58
N PHE A 747 -22.84 -36.63 -0.57
CA PHE A 747 -22.50 -37.80 -1.41
C PHE A 747 -21.46 -38.74 -0.81
N SER A 748 -20.60 -38.23 0.06
CA SER A 748 -19.63 -39.05 0.81
C SER A 748 -20.21 -39.69 2.08
N ALA A 749 -21.50 -39.44 2.38
CA ALA A 749 -22.20 -39.92 3.57
C ALA A 749 -21.58 -39.45 4.91
N GLU A 750 -20.76 -38.39 4.89
CA GLU A 750 -20.20 -37.72 6.08
C GLU A 750 -21.32 -37.10 6.93
N SER A 751 -22.32 -36.52 6.27
CA SER A 751 -23.44 -35.83 6.92
C SER A 751 -24.55 -36.81 7.31
N PRO A 752 -25.11 -36.73 8.54
CA PRO A 752 -26.28 -37.53 8.92
C PRO A 752 -27.54 -37.06 8.18
N PRO A 753 -28.60 -37.90 8.13
CA PRO A 753 -29.89 -37.57 7.50
C PRO A 753 -30.50 -36.24 7.94
N ALA A 754 -30.26 -35.79 9.18
CA ALA A 754 -30.66 -34.48 9.67
C ALA A 754 -30.20 -33.30 8.79
N CYS A 755 -29.10 -33.42 8.04
CA CYS A 755 -28.68 -32.37 7.11
C CYS A 755 -29.64 -32.17 5.92
N LEU A 756 -30.47 -33.18 5.60
CA LEU A 756 -31.55 -33.04 4.62
C LEU A 756 -32.73 -32.22 5.15
N SER A 757 -32.86 -32.03 6.47
CA SER A 757 -33.90 -31.16 7.03
C SER A 757 -33.72 -29.72 6.56
N VAL A 758 -32.48 -29.30 6.30
CA VAL A 758 -32.16 -27.97 5.75
C VAL A 758 -32.76 -27.80 4.35
N LEU A 759 -32.65 -28.82 3.49
CA LEU A 759 -33.29 -28.83 2.16
C LEU A 759 -34.82 -28.87 2.27
N LEU A 760 -35.36 -29.63 3.23
CA LEU A 760 -36.80 -29.67 3.50
C LEU A 760 -37.34 -28.34 4.05
N GLU A 761 -36.57 -27.63 4.87
CA GLU A 761 -36.91 -26.29 5.37
C GLU A 761 -36.89 -25.25 4.24
N LEU A 762 -35.89 -25.32 3.35
CA LEU A 762 -35.87 -24.54 2.11
C LEU A 762 -37.15 -24.77 1.29
N MET A 763 -37.56 -26.02 1.12
CA MET A 763 -38.81 -26.35 0.39
C MET A 763 -40.08 -25.85 1.10
N LYS A 764 -40.10 -25.82 2.44
CA LYS A 764 -41.29 -25.41 3.23
C LYS A 764 -41.42 -23.90 3.42
N SER A 765 -40.30 -23.16 3.37
CA SER A 765 -40.26 -21.71 3.65
C SER A 765 -40.80 -20.83 2.52
N GLN A 766 -41.02 -21.39 1.32
CA GLN A 766 -41.55 -20.66 0.16
C GLN A 766 -43.05 -20.88 -0.02
N GLN A 767 -43.81 -19.79 -0.25
CA GLN A 767 -45.26 -19.83 -0.48
C GLN A 767 -45.59 -20.30 -1.91
N GLY A 768 -45.37 -21.58 -2.21
CA GLY A 768 -45.77 -22.20 -3.49
C GLY A 768 -44.92 -23.42 -3.85
N GLN A 769 -45.54 -24.48 -4.36
CA GLN A 769 -44.83 -25.72 -4.76
C GLN A 769 -43.86 -25.53 -5.93
N GLN A 770 -44.16 -24.61 -6.87
CA GLN A 770 -43.27 -24.31 -8.01
C GLN A 770 -42.01 -23.52 -7.60
N ASP A 771 -42.14 -22.56 -6.68
CA ASP A 771 -41.00 -21.75 -6.22
C ASP A 771 -40.03 -22.56 -5.35
N ALA A 772 -40.55 -23.51 -4.55
CA ALA A 772 -39.76 -24.40 -3.71
C ALA A 772 -38.85 -25.35 -4.52
N SER A 773 -39.39 -25.94 -5.58
CA SER A 773 -38.66 -26.88 -6.44
C SER A 773 -37.61 -26.17 -7.31
N HIS A 774 -37.91 -24.95 -7.77
CA HIS A 774 -36.95 -24.11 -8.51
C HIS A 774 -35.80 -23.61 -7.63
N CYS A 775 -36.08 -23.20 -6.38
CA CYS A 775 -35.05 -22.81 -5.41
C CYS A 775 -34.08 -23.98 -5.08
N LEU A 776 -34.63 -25.17 -4.86
CA LEU A 776 -33.83 -26.38 -4.63
C LEU A 776 -32.93 -26.67 -5.84
N PHE A 777 -33.46 -26.58 -7.05
CA PHE A 777 -32.69 -26.75 -8.28
C PHE A 777 -31.54 -25.74 -8.37
N ILE A 778 -31.80 -24.44 -8.17
CA ILE A 778 -30.77 -23.38 -8.22
C ILE A 778 -29.65 -23.65 -7.21
N SER A 779 -30.00 -24.03 -5.98
CA SER A 779 -29.04 -24.33 -4.92
C SER A 779 -28.14 -25.53 -5.27
N LEU A 780 -28.75 -26.62 -5.77
CA LEU A 780 -28.03 -27.81 -6.20
C LEU A 780 -27.16 -27.51 -7.43
N ALA A 781 -27.71 -26.88 -8.47
CA ALA A 781 -26.99 -26.54 -9.70
C ALA A 781 -25.80 -25.61 -9.41
N SER A 782 -25.98 -24.58 -8.58
CA SER A 782 -24.88 -23.72 -8.13
C SER A 782 -23.80 -24.51 -7.39
N SER A 783 -24.19 -25.46 -6.53
CA SER A 783 -23.24 -26.31 -5.82
C SER A 783 -22.47 -27.25 -6.76
N VAL A 784 -23.14 -27.84 -7.75
CA VAL A 784 -22.51 -28.66 -8.81
C VAL A 784 -21.48 -27.84 -9.59
N MET A 785 -21.82 -26.61 -10.01
CA MET A 785 -20.90 -25.73 -10.74
C MET A 785 -19.70 -25.28 -9.90
N LYS A 786 -19.91 -24.95 -8.63
CA LYS A 786 -18.83 -24.63 -7.67
C LYS A 786 -17.88 -25.81 -7.50
N LEU A 787 -18.41 -27.04 -7.34
CA LEU A 787 -17.60 -28.24 -7.24
C LEU A 787 -16.82 -28.52 -8.53
N ALA A 788 -17.46 -28.38 -9.70
CA ALA A 788 -16.78 -28.53 -10.99
C ALA A 788 -15.58 -27.56 -11.15
N GLY A 789 -15.67 -26.36 -10.57
CA GLY A 789 -14.60 -25.36 -10.56
C GLY A 789 -13.62 -25.43 -9.38
N SER A 790 -13.85 -26.30 -8.38
CA SER A 790 -13.08 -26.34 -7.11
C SER A 790 -11.58 -26.59 -7.29
N MET A 791 -11.20 -27.25 -8.39
CA MET A 791 -9.81 -27.59 -8.76
C MET A 791 -9.26 -26.66 -9.85
N GLY A 792 -9.85 -25.46 -9.97
CA GLY A 792 -9.52 -24.45 -10.99
C GLY A 792 -8.10 -23.88 -10.88
N ASP A 793 -7.44 -24.09 -9.76
CA ASP A 793 -6.04 -23.75 -9.51
C ASP A 793 -5.04 -24.63 -10.22
N LYS A 794 -5.39 -25.91 -10.33
CA LYS A 794 -4.59 -26.92 -11.02
C LYS A 794 -4.81 -26.86 -12.52
N SER A 795 -6.05 -26.60 -12.96
CA SER A 795 -6.37 -26.40 -14.37
C SER A 795 -7.60 -25.54 -14.59
N GLN A 796 -7.53 -24.63 -15.56
CA GLN A 796 -8.67 -23.86 -16.07
C GLN A 796 -9.11 -24.31 -17.47
N GLU A 797 -8.47 -25.33 -18.03
CA GLU A 797 -8.74 -25.81 -19.40
C GLU A 797 -9.87 -26.84 -19.47
N GLY A 798 -10.39 -27.27 -18.31
CA GLY A 798 -11.49 -28.23 -18.15
C GLY A 798 -11.75 -28.50 -16.65
N SER A 799 -12.91 -29.09 -16.31
CA SER A 799 -13.23 -29.47 -14.93
C SER A 799 -12.43 -30.71 -14.52
N LEU A 800 -11.41 -30.53 -13.68
CA LEU A 800 -10.67 -31.65 -13.08
C LEU A 800 -11.48 -32.42 -12.03
N TYR A 801 -12.45 -31.76 -11.40
CA TYR A 801 -13.22 -32.35 -10.31
C TYR A 801 -14.28 -33.32 -10.82
N MET A 802 -14.99 -33.01 -11.91
CA MET A 802 -16.17 -33.77 -12.33
C MET A 802 -15.82 -34.99 -13.18
N THR A 803 -15.10 -35.95 -12.59
CA THR A 803 -14.74 -37.23 -13.21
C THR A 803 -15.91 -38.19 -13.30
N GLN A 804 -15.79 -39.27 -14.09
CA GLN A 804 -16.84 -40.28 -14.25
C GLN A 804 -17.30 -40.87 -12.90
N SER A 805 -16.35 -41.24 -12.04
CA SER A 805 -16.65 -41.82 -10.72
C SER A 805 -17.43 -40.84 -9.84
N ARG A 806 -16.99 -39.57 -9.80
CA ARG A 806 -17.65 -38.52 -9.00
C ARG A 806 -19.04 -38.17 -9.54
N PHE A 807 -19.21 -38.14 -10.87
CA PHE A 807 -20.52 -37.90 -11.47
C PHE A 807 -21.52 -39.01 -11.18
N LEU A 808 -21.12 -40.29 -11.20
CA LEU A 808 -22.04 -41.39 -10.87
C LEU A 808 -22.58 -41.28 -9.44
N LYS A 809 -21.74 -40.89 -8.47
CA LYS A 809 -22.19 -40.61 -7.10
C LYS A 809 -23.14 -39.43 -7.03
N LEU A 810 -22.80 -38.37 -7.78
CA LEU A 810 -23.61 -37.16 -7.87
C LEU A 810 -25.00 -37.48 -8.43
N LYS A 811 -25.08 -38.28 -9.49
CA LYS A 811 -26.33 -38.73 -10.11
C LYS A 811 -27.20 -39.49 -9.12
N VAL A 812 -26.65 -40.48 -8.42
CA VAL A 812 -27.39 -41.25 -7.40
C VAL A 812 -27.93 -40.33 -6.31
N GLY A 813 -27.11 -39.40 -5.81
CA GLY A 813 -27.54 -38.47 -4.78
C GLY A 813 -28.61 -37.48 -5.25
N LEU A 814 -28.52 -36.97 -6.49
CA LEU A 814 -29.55 -36.12 -7.09
C LEU A 814 -30.86 -36.89 -7.29
N ASP A 815 -30.82 -38.13 -7.77
CA ASP A 815 -31.99 -39.00 -7.92
C ASP A 815 -32.66 -39.26 -6.57
N CYS A 816 -31.88 -39.43 -5.50
CA CYS A 816 -32.39 -39.56 -4.14
C CYS A 816 -33.08 -38.28 -3.65
N ILE A 817 -32.50 -37.10 -3.90
CA ILE A 817 -33.10 -35.81 -3.52
C ILE A 817 -34.37 -35.55 -4.31
N ALA A 818 -34.39 -35.85 -5.62
CA ALA A 818 -35.57 -35.69 -6.47
C ALA A 818 -36.76 -36.56 -6.02
N LYS A 819 -36.48 -37.74 -5.44
CA LYS A 819 -37.48 -38.66 -4.90
C LYS A 819 -37.95 -38.31 -3.49
N MET A 820 -37.43 -37.26 -2.84
CA MET A 820 -37.89 -36.87 -1.49
C MET A 820 -39.37 -36.47 -1.45
N ASP A 821 -39.95 -36.04 -2.57
CA ASP A 821 -41.37 -35.64 -2.68
C ASP A 821 -42.31 -36.80 -3.07
N THR A 822 -41.77 -37.95 -3.50
CA THR A 822 -42.55 -39.08 -4.01
C THR A 822 -42.00 -40.39 -3.44
N GLU A 823 -42.74 -40.97 -2.48
CA GLU A 823 -42.54 -42.29 -1.85
C GLU A 823 -41.28 -43.09 -2.21
N GLY A 824 -40.43 -43.32 -1.20
CA GLY A 824 -39.57 -44.50 -1.02
C GLY A 824 -38.69 -44.96 -2.19
N LEU A 825 -37.38 -44.78 -2.06
CA LEU A 825 -36.35 -45.34 -2.96
C LEU A 825 -36.63 -46.82 -3.29
N SER A 826 -36.80 -47.14 -4.58
CA SER A 826 -36.97 -48.51 -5.06
C SER A 826 -35.69 -49.34 -4.93
N GLU A 827 -35.87 -50.57 -4.49
CA GLU A 827 -34.96 -51.47 -3.79
C GLU A 827 -33.85 -52.13 -4.64
N LYS A 828 -33.13 -51.44 -5.54
CA LYS A 828 -32.21 -52.16 -6.46
C LYS A 828 -30.79 -51.67 -6.74
N GLU A 829 -30.28 -50.61 -6.15
CA GLU A 829 -28.91 -50.17 -6.51
C GLU A 829 -28.11 -49.74 -5.28
N ALA A 830 -27.44 -50.70 -4.63
CA ALA A 830 -26.42 -50.43 -3.61
C ALA A 830 -25.27 -51.44 -3.73
N CYS A 831 -24.18 -51.02 -4.39
CA CYS A 831 -22.81 -51.55 -4.31
C CYS A 831 -22.63 -53.03 -3.88
N ASP A 832 -22.98 -54.01 -4.73
CA ASP A 832 -22.68 -55.45 -4.57
C ASP A 832 -22.84 -56.05 -3.14
N LEU A 833 -23.64 -55.40 -2.28
CA LEU A 833 -23.88 -55.75 -0.88
C LEU A 833 -25.34 -56.17 -0.76
N PRO A 834 -25.66 -57.24 -0.02
CA PRO A 834 -27.03 -57.49 0.39
C PRO A 834 -27.47 -56.31 1.28
N PHE A 835 -28.41 -55.49 0.79
CA PHE A 835 -28.89 -54.30 1.48
C PHE A 835 -30.37 -54.47 1.83
N GLU A 836 -30.68 -54.46 3.13
CA GLU A 836 -32.05 -54.40 3.64
C GLU A 836 -32.27 -53.10 4.41
N ALA A 837 -33.24 -52.29 3.99
CA ALA A 837 -33.50 -50.97 4.58
C ALA A 837 -33.97 -51.02 6.04
N SER A 838 -34.44 -52.18 6.51
CA SER A 838 -34.85 -52.42 7.90
C SER A 838 -33.72 -52.92 8.80
N ASP A 839 -32.57 -53.30 8.22
CA ASP A 839 -31.44 -53.87 8.94
C ASP A 839 -30.35 -52.81 9.24
N PRO A 840 -30.11 -52.48 10.53
CA PRO A 840 -29.10 -51.49 10.92
C PRO A 840 -27.68 -51.85 10.44
N ASP A 841 -27.35 -53.15 10.37
CA ASP A 841 -26.02 -53.60 9.94
C ASP A 841 -25.80 -53.36 8.45
N SER A 842 -26.83 -53.63 7.64
CA SER A 842 -26.85 -53.29 6.20
C SER A 842 -26.68 -51.79 5.97
N ILE A 843 -27.33 -50.94 6.77
CA ILE A 843 -27.21 -49.47 6.67
C ILE A 843 -25.82 -49.00 7.09
N ALA A 844 -25.29 -49.51 8.21
CA ALA A 844 -23.97 -49.15 8.70
C ALA A 844 -22.86 -49.57 7.72
N ALA A 845 -22.96 -50.78 7.15
CA ALA A 845 -22.03 -51.27 6.14
C ALA A 845 -22.07 -50.41 4.86
N ALA A 846 -23.27 -50.05 4.38
CA ALA A 846 -23.42 -49.17 3.23
C ALA A 846 -22.84 -47.77 3.49
N ARG A 847 -23.10 -47.18 4.66
CA ARG A 847 -22.53 -45.87 5.02
C ARG A 847 -21.02 -45.90 5.13
N LEU A 848 -20.46 -46.95 5.72
CA LEU A 848 -19.00 -47.13 5.81
C LEU A 848 -18.39 -47.37 4.42
N ALA A 849 -19.08 -48.05 3.52
CA ALA A 849 -18.64 -48.22 2.14
C ALA A 849 -18.59 -46.86 1.41
N CYS A 850 -19.61 -46.02 1.58
CA CYS A 850 -19.61 -44.65 1.04
C CYS A 850 -18.47 -43.79 1.60
N LEU A 851 -18.20 -43.87 2.91
CA LEU A 851 -17.09 -43.15 3.55
C LEU A 851 -15.73 -43.65 3.05
N THR A 852 -15.57 -44.94 2.74
CA THR A 852 -14.27 -45.50 2.30
C THR A 852 -14.02 -45.37 0.82
N ASP A 853 -15.05 -45.07 0.02
CA ASP A 853 -15.02 -45.03 -1.45
C ASP A 853 -14.52 -46.34 -2.09
N MET A 854 -14.73 -47.47 -1.41
CA MET A 854 -14.33 -48.78 -1.90
C MET A 854 -15.48 -49.44 -2.65
N THR A 855 -15.16 -50.01 -3.82
CA THR A 855 -16.12 -50.75 -4.66
C THR A 855 -16.39 -52.16 -4.12
N ASP A 856 -15.45 -52.73 -3.36
CA ASP A 856 -15.61 -54.04 -2.72
C ASP A 856 -16.23 -53.90 -1.31
N GLY A 857 -17.55 -53.96 -1.26
CA GLY A 857 -18.30 -53.91 -0.01
C GLY A 857 -18.00 -55.07 0.95
N THR A 858 -17.48 -56.21 0.46
CA THR A 858 -17.18 -57.37 1.32
C THR A 858 -16.01 -57.10 2.26
N THR A 859 -15.01 -56.36 1.79
CA THR A 859 -13.87 -55.92 2.61
C THR A 859 -14.32 -54.95 3.70
N VAL A 860 -15.25 -54.04 3.39
CA VAL A 860 -15.83 -53.09 4.37
C VAL A 860 -16.65 -53.83 5.43
N ALA A 861 -17.54 -54.74 5.01
CA ALA A 861 -18.35 -55.54 5.92
C ALA A 861 -17.50 -56.44 6.83
N SER A 862 -16.35 -56.93 6.34
CA SER A 862 -15.41 -57.69 7.16
C SER A 862 -14.80 -56.85 8.29
N CYS A 863 -14.60 -55.55 8.09
CA CYS A 863 -14.05 -54.66 9.12
C CYS A 863 -15.00 -54.50 10.30
N LEU A 864 -16.32 -54.47 10.06
CA LEU A 864 -17.33 -54.46 11.11
C LEU A 864 -17.33 -55.79 11.88
N ARG A 865 -17.27 -56.93 11.19
CA ARG A 865 -17.27 -58.28 11.81
C ARG A 865 -16.07 -58.57 12.72
N VAL A 866 -14.97 -57.82 12.58
CA VAL A 866 -13.74 -57.98 13.37
C VAL A 866 -13.78 -57.15 14.66
N LEU A 867 -14.81 -56.32 14.87
CA LEU A 867 -15.06 -55.62 16.12
C LEU A 867 -15.61 -56.58 17.19
N THR A 868 -15.43 -56.22 18.47
CA THR A 868 -16.11 -56.94 19.56
C THR A 868 -17.62 -56.68 19.50
N SER A 869 -18.45 -57.53 20.13
CA SER A 869 -19.91 -57.36 20.09
C SER A 869 -20.36 -55.98 20.62
N GLU A 870 -19.70 -55.47 21.66
CA GLU A 870 -19.97 -54.14 22.23
C GLU A 870 -19.50 -53.01 21.30
N ASP A 871 -18.30 -53.12 20.74
CA ASP A 871 -17.76 -52.14 19.79
C ASP A 871 -18.56 -52.07 18.48
N HIS A 872 -19.05 -53.22 18.01
CA HIS A 872 -19.91 -53.34 16.84
C HIS A 872 -21.22 -52.60 17.04
N GLU A 873 -21.90 -52.84 18.16
CA GLU A 873 -23.17 -52.18 18.48
C GLU A 873 -23.02 -50.66 18.57
N VAL A 874 -21.94 -50.17 19.19
CA VAL A 874 -21.62 -48.73 19.26
C VAL A 874 -21.36 -48.15 17.88
N MET A 875 -20.56 -48.81 17.05
CA MET A 875 -20.26 -48.34 15.69
C MET A 875 -21.53 -48.25 14.84
N VAL A 876 -22.33 -49.32 14.83
CA VAL A 876 -23.58 -49.39 14.05
C VAL A 876 -24.52 -48.29 14.50
N ARG A 877 -24.74 -48.12 15.81
CA ARG A 877 -25.58 -47.06 16.35
C ARG A 877 -25.18 -45.66 15.89
N HIS A 878 -23.89 -45.35 15.83
CA HIS A 878 -23.41 -44.04 15.38
C HIS A 878 -23.51 -43.87 13.85
N LEU A 879 -23.21 -44.92 13.07
CA LEU A 879 -23.33 -44.89 11.61
C LEU A 879 -24.79 -44.82 11.15
N THR A 880 -25.74 -45.40 11.89
CA THR A 880 -27.17 -45.34 11.56
C THR A 880 -27.90 -44.16 12.19
N ALA A 881 -27.22 -43.31 12.98
CA ALA A 881 -27.85 -42.20 13.67
C ALA A 881 -28.41 -41.17 12.66
N ASP A 882 -29.70 -40.86 12.81
CA ASP A 882 -30.43 -39.94 11.93
C ASP A 882 -30.18 -38.45 12.26
N GLY A 883 -29.83 -38.14 13.51
CA GLY A 883 -29.70 -36.77 14.04
C GLY A 883 -31.03 -36.02 14.23
N MET A 884 -32.15 -36.67 13.91
CA MET A 884 -33.50 -36.13 14.01
C MET A 884 -34.16 -36.60 15.31
N THR A 885 -34.18 -37.91 15.54
CA THR A 885 -34.77 -38.55 16.72
C THR A 885 -33.71 -38.90 17.77
N GLN A 886 -32.49 -39.21 17.34
CA GLN A 886 -31.37 -39.55 18.22
C GLN A 886 -30.36 -38.38 18.22
N ARG A 887 -30.42 -37.53 19.26
CA ARG A 887 -29.50 -36.38 19.43
C ARG A 887 -28.55 -36.60 20.61
N PRO A 888 -27.28 -36.18 20.50
CA PRO A 888 -26.63 -35.61 19.31
C PRO A 888 -26.14 -36.69 18.31
N ALA A 889 -26.31 -36.47 17.01
CA ALA A 889 -25.66 -37.28 15.97
C ALA A 889 -24.27 -36.71 15.63
N VAL A 890 -23.28 -37.58 15.36
CA VAL A 890 -21.90 -37.15 15.12
C VAL A 890 -21.56 -37.25 13.63
N ALA A 891 -21.23 -36.12 13.01
CA ALA A 891 -20.66 -36.00 11.67
C ALA A 891 -19.14 -35.90 11.76
N LEU A 892 -18.42 -36.78 11.05
CA LEU A 892 -16.97 -36.79 11.00
C LEU A 892 -16.50 -36.23 9.65
N PHE A 893 -16.04 -34.98 9.64
CA PHE A 893 -15.53 -34.31 8.44
C PHE A 893 -14.12 -34.80 8.11
N ASP A 894 -13.81 -34.95 6.83
CA ASP A 894 -12.56 -35.54 6.31
C ASP A 894 -12.37 -37.03 6.67
N ALA A 895 -13.40 -37.69 7.21
CA ALA A 895 -13.37 -39.12 7.47
C ALA A 895 -13.10 -39.96 6.21
N PRO A 896 -13.64 -39.65 5.02
CA PRO A 896 -13.31 -40.34 3.78
C PRO A 896 -11.85 -40.20 3.39
N ALA A 897 -11.30 -38.98 3.43
CA ALA A 897 -9.89 -38.77 3.15
C ALA A 897 -9.00 -39.55 4.13
N PHE A 898 -9.37 -39.59 5.41
CA PHE A 898 -8.67 -40.37 6.43
C PHE A 898 -8.73 -41.88 6.13
N LEU A 899 -9.92 -42.40 5.83
CA LEU A 899 -10.13 -43.81 5.55
C LEU A 899 -9.44 -44.26 4.26
N GLN A 900 -9.50 -43.46 3.20
CA GLN A 900 -8.79 -43.71 1.94
C GLN A 900 -7.27 -43.73 2.13
N LYS A 901 -6.71 -42.73 2.83
CA LYS A 901 -5.28 -42.68 3.13
C LYS A 901 -4.84 -43.86 3.99
N SER A 902 -5.65 -44.22 4.98
CA SER A 902 -5.38 -45.36 5.85
C SER A 902 -5.49 -46.70 5.13
N ALA A 903 -6.43 -46.85 4.20
CA ALA A 903 -6.59 -48.05 3.38
C ALA A 903 -5.44 -48.20 2.36
N ALA A 904 -4.97 -47.09 1.79
CA ALA A 904 -3.82 -47.07 0.88
C ALA A 904 -2.47 -47.28 1.60
N ASN A 905 -2.40 -47.03 2.92
CA ASN A 905 -1.19 -47.25 3.71
C ASN A 905 -1.09 -48.72 4.16
N PRO A 906 -0.07 -49.47 3.69
CA PRO A 906 0.07 -50.90 3.98
C PRO A 906 0.32 -51.23 5.46
N GLU A 907 0.78 -50.26 6.26
CA GLU A 907 1.06 -50.44 7.69
C GLU A 907 -0.16 -50.22 8.59
N ILE A 908 -1.19 -49.54 8.08
CA ILE A 908 -2.42 -49.22 8.83
C ILE A 908 -3.52 -50.21 8.47
N GLY A 909 -3.97 -50.18 7.21
CA GLY A 909 -5.13 -50.91 6.75
C GLY A 909 -6.46 -50.40 7.32
N LEU A 910 -7.55 -50.71 6.61
CA LEU A 910 -8.87 -50.17 6.93
C LEU A 910 -9.39 -50.55 8.34
N SER A 911 -9.12 -51.76 8.80
CA SER A 911 -9.59 -52.24 10.11
C SER A 911 -9.03 -51.42 11.28
N GLN A 912 -7.76 -50.99 11.22
CA GLN A 912 -7.18 -50.14 12.26
C GLN A 912 -7.77 -48.72 12.23
N ALA A 913 -8.04 -48.18 11.04
CA ALA A 913 -8.66 -46.87 10.88
C ALA A 913 -10.10 -46.82 11.43
N VAL A 914 -10.90 -47.87 11.17
CA VAL A 914 -12.26 -48.01 11.71
C VAL A 914 -12.25 -48.07 13.24
N ARG A 915 -11.24 -48.70 13.86
CA ARG A 915 -11.08 -48.70 15.33
C ARG A 915 -10.73 -47.32 15.90
N ILE A 916 -9.95 -46.50 15.18
CA ILE A 916 -9.75 -45.10 15.57
C ILE A 916 -11.05 -44.32 15.48
N LEU A 917 -11.81 -44.45 14.38
CA LEU A 917 -13.12 -43.78 14.26
C LEU A 917 -14.07 -44.20 15.38
N LEU A 918 -14.07 -45.48 15.77
CA LEU A 918 -14.86 -45.95 16.92
C LEU A 918 -14.48 -45.21 18.20
N ARG A 919 -13.18 -45.05 18.46
CA ARG A 919 -12.70 -44.28 19.62
C ARG A 919 -13.12 -42.81 19.51
N VAL A 920 -13.06 -42.21 18.31
CA VAL A 920 -13.53 -40.83 18.10
C VAL A 920 -15.02 -40.72 18.42
N TYR A 921 -15.85 -41.65 17.94
CA TYR A 921 -17.28 -41.69 18.28
C TYR A 921 -17.53 -41.87 19.78
N LYS A 922 -16.80 -42.76 20.46
CA LYS A 922 -16.92 -42.97 21.91
C LYS A 922 -16.55 -41.73 22.72
N VAL A 923 -15.44 -41.06 22.37
CA VAL A 923 -15.03 -39.82 23.04
C VAL A 923 -16.03 -38.70 22.76
N ALA A 924 -16.53 -38.58 21.52
CA ALA A 924 -17.57 -37.63 21.17
C ALA A 924 -18.87 -37.87 21.95
N ALA A 925 -19.29 -39.13 22.08
CA ALA A 925 -20.48 -39.48 22.84
C ALA A 925 -20.35 -39.07 24.32
N GLN A 926 -19.18 -39.25 24.93
CA GLN A 926 -18.90 -38.84 26.31
C GLN A 926 -18.85 -37.32 26.49
N GLU A 927 -18.18 -36.61 25.59
CA GLU A 927 -18.02 -35.15 25.67
C GLU A 927 -19.32 -34.38 25.43
N PHE A 928 -20.21 -34.92 24.59
CA PHE A 928 -21.45 -34.26 24.19
C PHE A 928 -22.72 -34.92 24.77
N GLU A 929 -22.57 -35.82 25.75
CA GLU A 929 -23.67 -36.47 26.44
C GLU A 929 -24.52 -35.42 27.19
N GLY A 930 -25.73 -35.14 26.69
CA GLY A 930 -26.66 -34.13 27.24
C GLY A 930 -26.80 -32.83 26.44
N SER A 931 -26.10 -32.70 25.30
CA SER A 931 -26.31 -31.58 24.39
C SER A 931 -27.72 -31.59 23.78
N SER A 932 -28.47 -30.49 23.95
CA SER A 932 -29.75 -30.26 23.26
C SER A 932 -29.57 -29.85 21.79
N ARG A 933 -28.32 -29.57 21.37
CA ARG A 933 -27.98 -29.18 20.00
C ARG A 933 -28.02 -30.40 19.09
N GLY A 934 -28.36 -30.17 17.82
CA GLY A 934 -28.48 -31.19 16.77
C GLY A 934 -27.15 -31.89 16.44
N VAL A 935 -26.80 -31.93 15.17
CA VAL A 935 -25.59 -32.63 14.67
C VAL A 935 -24.32 -32.02 15.27
N VAL A 936 -23.46 -32.85 15.87
CA VAL A 936 -22.10 -32.52 16.33
C VAL A 936 -21.12 -32.78 15.19
N VAL A 937 -20.30 -31.79 14.86
CA VAL A 937 -19.31 -31.88 13.79
C VAL A 937 -17.91 -32.04 14.38
N ILE A 938 -17.15 -33.02 13.89
CA ILE A 938 -15.75 -33.27 14.28
C ILE A 938 -14.88 -33.23 13.03
N GLN A 939 -13.85 -32.39 13.02
CA GLN A 939 -12.86 -32.38 11.94
C GLN A 939 -11.78 -33.44 12.14
N CYS A 940 -11.59 -34.30 11.14
CA CYS A 940 -10.58 -35.35 11.12
C CYS A 940 -9.34 -35.00 10.29
N SER A 941 -9.16 -33.75 9.83
CA SER A 941 -8.01 -33.31 9.03
C SER A 941 -6.64 -33.68 9.61
N GLN A 942 -6.46 -33.63 10.93
CA GLN A 942 -5.24 -34.08 11.59
C GLN A 942 -5.04 -35.59 11.51
N LEU A 943 -6.13 -36.37 11.55
CA LEU A 943 -6.06 -37.83 11.34
C LEU A 943 -5.67 -38.16 9.90
N VAL A 944 -6.13 -37.40 8.91
CA VAL A 944 -5.70 -37.56 7.50
C VAL A 944 -4.19 -37.40 7.37
N LYS A 945 -3.64 -36.35 7.99
CA LYS A 945 -2.21 -36.08 7.99
C LYS A 945 -1.45 -37.17 8.75
N PHE A 946 -1.94 -37.55 9.92
CA PHE A 946 -1.38 -38.64 10.71
C PHE A 946 -1.33 -39.96 9.93
N ALA A 947 -2.41 -40.35 9.25
CA ALA A 947 -2.45 -41.56 8.43
C ALA A 947 -1.49 -41.51 7.23
N SER A 948 -1.28 -40.32 6.65
CA SER A 948 -0.36 -40.12 5.52
C SER A 948 1.11 -40.20 5.94
N ASP A 949 1.44 -39.69 7.13
CA ASP A 949 2.82 -39.59 7.64
C ASP A 949 3.23 -40.81 8.50
N PHE A 950 2.28 -41.69 8.83
CA PHE A 950 2.52 -42.83 9.72
C PHE A 950 3.41 -43.88 9.06
N VAL A 951 4.56 -44.12 9.70
CA VAL A 951 5.51 -45.19 9.39
C VAL A 951 5.97 -45.79 10.73
N GLY A 952 5.64 -47.05 11.02
CA GLY A 952 6.14 -47.72 12.23
C GLY A 952 5.43 -48.99 12.68
N SER A 953 6.13 -49.72 13.58
CA SER A 953 5.69 -50.97 14.22
C SER A 953 4.71 -50.81 15.39
N ALA A 954 4.17 -49.61 15.60
CA ALA A 954 3.23 -49.32 16.68
C ALA A 954 1.78 -49.64 16.24
N LYS A 955 0.92 -50.07 17.16
CA LYS A 955 -0.51 -50.29 16.86
C LYS A 955 -1.18 -48.95 16.59
N PHE A 956 -1.37 -48.60 15.31
CA PHE A 956 -2.00 -47.36 14.86
C PHE A 956 -3.32 -47.07 15.58
N GLN A 957 -4.15 -48.11 15.73
CA GLN A 957 -5.43 -48.08 16.46
C GLN A 957 -5.37 -47.56 17.91
N ASP A 958 -4.20 -47.65 18.57
CA ASP A 958 -4.01 -47.30 19.98
C ASP A 958 -3.41 -45.89 20.16
N ALA A 959 -3.23 -45.14 19.05
CA ALA A 959 -2.69 -43.78 19.09
C ALA A 959 -3.52 -42.88 20.03
N PRO A 960 -2.90 -42.14 20.96
CA PRO A 960 -3.61 -41.18 21.80
C PRO A 960 -4.04 -39.97 20.96
N PHE A 961 -5.25 -39.48 21.18
CA PHE A 961 -5.76 -38.23 20.61
C PHE A 961 -6.64 -37.54 21.65
N GLU A 962 -6.79 -36.23 21.52
CA GLU A 962 -7.75 -35.42 22.28
C GLU A 962 -8.72 -34.72 21.32
N LEU A 963 -9.97 -34.54 21.73
CA LEU A 963 -10.92 -33.69 21.01
C LEU A 963 -10.77 -32.26 21.53
N LYS A 964 -10.34 -31.33 20.68
CA LYS A 964 -10.33 -29.90 21.00
C LYS A 964 -11.67 -29.27 20.65
N LEU A 965 -12.35 -28.74 21.66
CA LEU A 965 -13.63 -28.06 21.50
C LEU A 965 -13.42 -26.64 20.97
N ARG A 966 -13.90 -26.36 19.75
CA ARG A 966 -14.03 -24.99 19.26
C ARG A 966 -15.42 -24.44 19.62
N LEU A 967 -15.49 -23.63 20.66
CA LEU A 967 -16.68 -22.86 21.03
C LEU A 967 -16.47 -21.40 20.63
N GLY A 968 -16.72 -21.03 19.37
CA GLY A 968 -16.79 -19.62 18.92
C GLY A 968 -15.57 -18.71 19.23
N CYS A 969 -14.92 -18.20 18.18
CA CYS A 969 -13.97 -17.07 18.15
C CYS A 969 -12.72 -17.05 19.05
N SER A 970 -12.41 -18.09 19.83
CA SER A 970 -11.04 -18.32 20.34
C SER A 970 -10.74 -19.82 20.41
N GLU A 971 -9.50 -20.19 20.11
CA GLU A 971 -9.02 -21.58 19.94
C GLU A 971 -9.53 -22.61 20.96
#